data_AF-D8PQT0-F1
#
_entry.id   AF-D8PQT0-F1
#
_cell.length_a   1.000
_cell.length_b   1.000
_cell.length_c   1.000
_cell.angle_alpha   90.00
_cell.angle_beta   90.00
_cell.angle_gamma   90.00
#
_symmetry.space_group_name_H-M   'P 1'
#
loop_
_entity.id
_entity.type
_entity.pdbx_description
1 polymer ?
#
loop_
_entity_poly.entity_id
_entity_poly.type
_entity_poly.pdbx_seq_one_letter_code
_entity_poly.pdbx_strand_id
1 'polypeptide(L)'
;MPKATKRKKEKAADFSKAKLKLGKGKQAPTNAVDTSFKARSIALPNQSIAVEKDGDAPTTKRRHTLDDLLAHLKHYNAGTRRDALMGLRELLNEHSELIVPSLTSLVNACVRVIADEDASVRKALLSFMSWLIPLIPVDLLAPHASVLILFASSAQTHIFPEIRVDAVRFINLFLEYVPDAMVTGWNQGTSQPGGRVLEGYLGILSAGTKFGDNEGPMQATSTASVVLTPGSRLIILQSLSLFLKRALSLGASSDPDAPGAPFPTWYLASSFRDEDAHHKFDAALAPGLDASGQSCKKRSWIPEADKEYETFVHEYPLLDASSAQGWSIQDLDEALKSVKKLSEEASSTIDVSFVTRLARTLHATLVATYLDYAPAVFGPTGTPSETELQLVMTVVDITRTLYGAIFQSESALQKAFQDLNLYYCELASLIALATGPDASSQTRRSKKKDTLTAQTERVRTYIIQLLHGEPVAGQQLARALSPSAYTALLPTVWSLLNAPEADDVLAALLDHAISVPSKTPLKLSTVAFVGRLVLLDYEHGPTRVRGLEQQANDWIEALPRVLWEVGGSNPTLSEIIARILLRLAQRRPWARSEALLQSLRSKLAPFFIIAHPAKGKLPGPYAKLPATHRHLVLEAVAALAASNGNAKAKGRPVQAAPLTADALALLAAVDEASAGADDAIYWAHLKVGLKLGQ
;
A
#
# COMPACT_ATOMS: atom_id res chain seq x y z
N MET A 1 81.65 34.58 -85.04
CA MET A 1 82.18 35.81 -84.42
C MET A 1 81.27 36.99 -84.79
N PRO A 2 81.08 38.05 -83.98
CA PRO A 2 81.24 38.15 -82.52
C PRO A 2 80.19 39.08 -81.81
N LYS A 3 80.27 39.11 -80.46
CA LYS A 3 79.85 40.16 -79.49
C LYS A 3 78.36 40.18 -79.07
N ALA A 4 77.95 39.61 -77.93
CA ALA A 4 78.32 39.98 -76.55
C ALA A 4 77.89 41.39 -76.09
N THR A 5 76.66 41.83 -76.42
CA THR A 5 76.09 43.10 -75.88
C THR A 5 74.71 43.00 -75.24
N LYS A 6 74.00 41.87 -75.32
CA LYS A 6 72.77 41.62 -74.52
C LYS A 6 73.03 41.17 -73.07
N ARG A 7 74.29 40.86 -72.73
CA ARG A 7 74.75 40.53 -71.35
C ARG A 7 74.84 41.73 -70.40
N LYS A 8 74.19 42.87 -70.69
CA LYS A 8 74.34 44.10 -69.88
C LYS A 8 73.05 44.84 -69.51
N LYS A 9 71.85 44.34 -69.82
CA LYS A 9 70.59 45.07 -69.48
C LYS A 9 69.56 44.35 -68.61
N GLU A 10 69.73 43.06 -68.29
CA GLU A 10 68.79 42.31 -67.44
C GLU A 10 69.52 41.34 -66.49
N LYS A 11 70.67 41.76 -65.94
CA LYS A 11 71.00 41.35 -64.57
C LYS A 11 69.84 41.87 -63.72
N ALA A 12 69.09 40.98 -63.07
CA ALA A 12 67.93 41.32 -62.25
C ALA A 12 68.22 42.60 -61.47
N ALA A 13 67.54 43.69 -61.82
CA ALA A 13 67.78 44.96 -61.15
C ALA A 13 67.46 44.77 -59.67
N ASP A 14 68.47 44.91 -58.80
CA ASP A 14 68.34 44.79 -57.34
C ASP A 14 67.23 45.70 -56.78
N PHE A 15 66.87 46.74 -57.53
CA PHE A 15 65.77 47.64 -57.23
C PHE A 15 64.74 47.63 -58.36
N SER A 16 63.59 47.03 -58.11
CA SER A 16 62.40 47.16 -58.97
C SER A 16 61.43 48.15 -58.33
N LYS A 17 61.18 49.28 -59.00
CA LYS A 17 60.09 50.19 -58.59
C LYS A 17 58.78 49.65 -59.14
N ALA A 18 57.87 49.25 -58.25
CA ALA A 18 56.53 48.85 -58.66
C ALA A 18 55.87 49.99 -59.45
N LYS A 19 55.34 49.69 -60.66
CA LYS A 19 54.67 50.67 -61.51
C LYS A 19 53.57 51.38 -60.72
N LEU A 20 53.54 52.71 -60.82
CA LEU A 20 52.57 53.58 -60.17
C LEU A 20 51.14 53.14 -60.56
N LYS A 21 50.44 52.44 -59.66
CA LYS A 21 49.03 52.09 -59.84
C LYS A 21 48.19 53.25 -59.32
N LEU A 22 47.61 54.02 -60.24
CA LEU A 22 46.70 55.13 -59.94
C LEU A 22 45.56 54.61 -59.03
N GLY A 23 45.34 55.23 -57.87
CA GLY A 23 44.28 54.87 -56.92
C GLY A 23 44.70 54.12 -55.65
N LYS A 24 45.96 53.63 -55.54
CA LYS A 24 46.51 53.16 -54.25
C LYS A 24 47.40 54.25 -53.66
N GLY A 25 47.20 54.59 -52.38
CA GLY A 25 47.94 55.65 -51.68
C GLY A 25 49.46 55.53 -51.84
N LYS A 26 50.15 56.67 -51.74
CA LYS A 26 51.60 56.78 -51.95
C LYS A 26 52.31 55.73 -51.08
N GLN A 27 52.95 54.76 -51.72
CA GLN A 27 53.74 53.75 -51.02
C GLN A 27 54.91 54.43 -50.31
N ALA A 28 55.17 54.01 -49.07
CA ALA A 28 56.34 54.49 -48.34
C ALA A 28 57.62 54.19 -49.15
N PRO A 29 58.62 55.09 -49.11
CA PRO A 29 59.83 54.90 -49.89
C PRO A 29 60.56 53.61 -49.43
N THR A 30 61.29 52.95 -50.32
CA THR A 30 61.89 51.63 -50.06
C THR A 30 62.87 51.60 -48.87
N ASN A 31 63.41 52.77 -48.49
CA ASN A 31 64.28 52.94 -47.33
C ASN A 31 63.52 53.33 -46.05
N ALA A 32 62.19 53.37 -46.06
CA ALA A 32 61.40 53.63 -44.87
C ALA A 32 61.44 52.41 -43.94
N VAL A 33 62.03 52.61 -42.76
CA VAL A 33 62.00 51.63 -41.68
C VAL A 33 60.63 51.73 -41.01
N ASP A 34 59.86 50.65 -41.03
CA ASP A 34 58.61 50.58 -40.29
C ASP A 34 58.91 50.46 -38.79
N THR A 35 58.64 51.53 -38.03
CA THR A 35 58.83 51.57 -36.57
C THR A 35 57.61 51.07 -35.81
N SER A 36 56.59 50.52 -36.49
CA SER A 36 55.45 49.90 -35.82
C SER A 36 55.83 48.51 -35.31
N PHE A 37 56.07 48.41 -34.00
CA PHE A 37 56.21 47.13 -33.32
C PHE A 37 55.11 46.96 -32.28
N LYS A 38 54.65 45.72 -32.09
CA LYS A 38 53.71 45.35 -31.03
C LYS A 38 54.46 44.51 -30.02
N ALA A 39 54.82 45.11 -28.90
CA ALA A 39 55.32 44.37 -27.74
C ALA A 39 54.14 43.91 -26.87
N ARG A 40 54.06 42.62 -26.56
CA ARG A 40 53.12 42.07 -25.57
C ARG A 40 53.90 41.54 -24.39
N SER A 41 53.47 41.88 -23.18
CA SER A 41 54.05 41.34 -21.95
C SER A 41 53.73 39.85 -21.84
N ILE A 42 54.72 39.04 -21.45
CA ILE A 42 54.53 37.62 -21.15
C ILE A 42 54.14 37.52 -19.68
N ALA A 43 52.89 37.16 -19.41
CA ALA A 43 52.46 36.84 -18.05
C ALA A 43 52.94 35.42 -17.70
N LEU A 44 53.96 35.33 -16.85
CA LEU A 44 54.39 34.06 -16.28
C LEU A 44 53.46 33.69 -15.11
N PRO A 45 53.02 32.43 -14.98
CA PRO A 45 52.30 31.97 -13.80
C PRO A 45 53.16 32.20 -12.56
N ASN A 46 52.60 32.86 -11.53
CA ASN A 46 53.30 33.09 -10.28
C ASN A 46 53.64 31.74 -9.63
N GLN A 47 54.91 31.36 -9.65
CA GLN A 47 55.41 30.23 -8.88
C GLN A 47 55.55 30.70 -7.43
N SER A 48 54.95 29.97 -6.50
CA SER A 48 54.81 30.30 -5.07
C SER A 48 56.12 30.30 -4.26
N ILE A 49 57.25 30.53 -4.92
CA ILE A 49 58.61 30.50 -4.34
C ILE A 49 58.93 31.84 -3.65
N ALA A 50 58.31 32.95 -4.07
CA ALA A 50 58.60 34.30 -3.59
C ALA A 50 57.37 35.11 -3.14
N VAL A 51 56.19 34.51 -3.10
CA VAL A 51 55.01 35.16 -2.51
C VAL A 51 55.10 34.95 -1.01
N GLU A 52 55.48 35.99 -0.26
CA GLU A 52 55.16 36.04 1.17
C GLU A 52 53.63 36.03 1.28
N LYS A 53 53.06 34.85 1.51
CA LYS A 53 51.67 34.73 1.94
C LYS A 53 51.55 35.58 3.21
N ASP A 54 50.47 36.36 3.31
CA ASP A 54 50.21 37.23 4.46
C ASP A 54 50.63 36.52 5.76
N GLY A 55 51.61 37.07 6.49
CA GLY A 55 52.20 36.44 7.67
C GLY A 55 51.21 36.23 8.82
N ASP A 56 49.97 36.71 8.66
CA ASP A 56 48.86 36.65 9.61
C ASP A 56 47.83 35.55 9.24
N ALA A 57 47.92 34.96 8.04
CA ALA A 57 46.98 33.92 7.62
C ALA A 57 47.31 32.58 8.30
N PRO A 58 46.33 31.89 8.92
CA PRO A 58 46.56 30.62 9.60
C PRO A 58 46.98 29.55 8.59
N THR A 59 48.08 28.85 8.88
CA THR A 59 48.65 27.82 8.02
C THR A 59 49.03 26.56 8.80
N THR A 60 48.99 25.43 8.11
CA THR A 60 49.48 24.14 8.64
C THR A 60 50.99 24.13 8.83
N LYS A 61 51.54 23.08 9.48
CA LYS A 61 53.00 22.84 9.58
C LYS A 61 53.72 22.79 8.23
N ARG A 62 53.00 22.43 7.17
CA ARG A 62 53.50 22.42 5.77
C ARG A 62 53.25 23.74 5.02
N ARG A 63 52.82 24.80 5.72
CA ARG A 63 52.52 26.14 5.18
C ARG A 63 51.43 26.18 4.10
N HIS A 64 50.45 25.28 4.22
CA HIS A 64 49.24 25.33 3.41
C HIS A 64 48.14 26.12 4.12
N THR A 65 47.53 27.05 3.38
CA THR A 65 46.33 27.80 3.79
C THR A 65 45.08 26.95 3.61
N LEU A 66 43.94 27.42 4.13
CA LEU A 66 42.65 26.76 3.94
C LEU A 66 42.30 26.59 2.45
N ASP A 67 42.48 27.63 1.64
CA ASP A 67 42.17 27.60 0.21
C ASP A 67 43.07 26.64 -0.58
N ASP A 68 44.36 26.55 -0.20
CA ASP A 68 45.29 25.56 -0.79
C ASP A 68 44.79 24.13 -0.53
N LEU A 69 44.36 23.85 0.71
CA LEU A 69 43.88 22.54 1.11
C LEU A 69 42.55 22.19 0.41
N LEU A 70 41.62 23.15 0.29
CA LEU A 70 40.38 22.97 -0.46
C LEU A 70 40.63 22.71 -1.95
N ALA A 71 41.66 23.35 -2.54
CA ALA A 71 42.07 23.08 -3.91
C ALA A 71 42.69 21.67 -4.06
N HIS A 72 43.51 21.24 -3.09
CA HIS A 72 44.13 19.92 -3.09
C HIS A 72 43.13 18.76 -3.01
N LEU A 73 41.92 18.97 -2.46
CA LEU A 73 40.85 17.96 -2.48
C LEU A 73 40.39 17.58 -3.89
N LYS A 74 40.67 18.42 -4.91
CA LYS A 74 40.32 18.15 -6.32
C LYS A 74 41.50 17.58 -7.12
N HIS A 75 42.64 17.33 -6.46
CA HIS A 75 43.85 16.87 -7.14
C HIS A 75 43.70 15.42 -7.62
N TYR A 76 44.27 15.08 -8.78
CA TYR A 76 44.16 13.74 -9.37
C TYR A 76 44.81 12.64 -8.51
N ASN A 77 45.88 12.96 -7.79
CA ASN A 77 46.55 12.01 -6.89
C ASN A 77 45.77 11.82 -5.57
N ALA A 78 45.36 10.59 -5.29
CA ALA A 78 44.67 10.20 -4.06
C ALA A 78 45.49 10.51 -2.79
N GLY A 79 46.81 10.34 -2.82
CA GLY A 79 47.69 10.66 -1.70
C GLY A 79 47.63 12.14 -1.30
N THR A 80 47.58 13.04 -2.29
CA THR A 80 47.45 14.49 -2.09
C THR A 80 46.08 14.85 -1.51
N ARG A 81 44.99 14.24 -2.00
CA ARG A 81 43.63 14.46 -1.46
C ARG A 81 43.53 14.00 0.00
N ARG A 82 44.07 12.83 0.30
CA ARG A 82 44.12 12.27 1.66
C ARG A 82 44.93 13.15 2.62
N ASP A 83 46.12 13.59 2.21
CA ASP A 83 46.96 14.49 3.00
C ASP A 83 46.28 15.86 3.19
N ALA A 84 45.53 16.35 2.20
CA ALA A 84 44.76 17.58 2.33
C ALA A 84 43.66 17.48 3.39
N LEU A 85 42.94 16.35 3.49
CA LEU A 85 41.96 16.11 4.55
C LEU A 85 42.60 16.10 5.95
N MET A 86 43.79 15.51 6.08
CA MET A 86 44.55 15.56 7.33
C MET A 86 45.03 16.97 7.65
N GLY A 87 45.48 17.72 6.65
CA GLY A 87 45.86 19.13 6.81
C GLY A 87 44.69 20.03 7.19
N LEU A 88 43.48 19.79 6.65
CA LEU A 88 42.27 20.50 7.06
C LEU A 88 41.95 20.24 8.53
N ARG A 89 42.08 18.99 8.97
CA ARG A 89 41.89 18.63 10.38
C ARG A 89 42.91 19.33 11.29
N GLU A 90 44.18 19.33 10.90
CA GLU A 90 45.25 20.02 11.63
C GLU A 90 44.93 21.52 11.77
N LEU A 91 44.65 22.19 10.65
CA LEU A 91 44.41 23.63 10.61
C LEU A 91 43.18 24.04 11.43
N LEU A 92 42.05 23.35 11.25
CA LEU A 92 40.80 23.69 11.92
C LEU A 92 40.80 23.31 13.40
N ASN A 93 41.65 22.37 13.81
CA ASN A 93 41.84 22.04 15.22
C ASN A 93 42.68 23.10 15.94
N GLU A 94 43.65 23.71 15.27
CA GLU A 94 44.44 24.83 15.81
C GLU A 94 43.69 26.17 15.72
N HIS A 95 42.87 26.36 14.68
CA HIS A 95 42.11 27.59 14.40
C HIS A 95 40.61 27.30 14.23
N SER A 96 39.94 26.99 15.34
CA SER A 96 38.51 26.64 15.34
C SER A 96 37.59 27.79 14.89
N GLU A 97 38.03 29.04 15.03
CA GLU A 97 37.31 30.24 14.58
C GLU A 97 37.06 30.27 13.07
N LEU A 98 37.82 29.52 12.28
CA LEU A 98 37.66 29.44 10.83
C LEU A 98 36.51 28.53 10.40
N ILE A 99 35.99 27.67 11.27
CA ILE A 99 35.00 26.64 10.90
C ILE A 99 33.70 27.28 10.42
N VAL A 100 33.11 28.19 11.21
CA VAL A 100 31.82 28.81 10.87
C VAL A 100 31.90 29.70 9.62
N PRO A 101 32.88 30.61 9.47
CA PRO A 101 33.00 31.45 8.27
C PRO A 101 33.24 30.66 6.97
N SER A 102 33.95 29.53 7.06
CA SER A 102 34.30 28.71 5.90
C SER A 102 33.39 27.50 5.68
N LEU A 103 32.36 27.32 6.51
CA LEU A 103 31.50 26.13 6.54
C LEU A 103 30.92 25.77 5.17
N THR A 104 30.40 26.76 4.44
CA THR A 104 29.81 26.53 3.11
C THR A 104 30.85 26.00 2.12
N SER A 105 32.07 26.55 2.14
CA SER A 105 33.17 26.11 1.26
C SER A 105 33.68 24.73 1.66
N LEU A 106 33.84 24.48 2.96
CA LEU A 106 34.22 23.18 3.52
C LEU A 106 33.23 22.09 3.12
N VAL A 107 31.94 22.28 3.39
CA VAL A 107 30.90 21.30 3.05
C VAL A 107 30.91 21.02 1.56
N ASN A 108 30.90 22.05 0.71
CA ASN A 108 30.85 21.90 -0.75
C ASN A 108 32.09 21.19 -1.34
N ALA A 109 33.24 21.29 -0.68
CA ALA A 109 34.44 20.56 -1.07
C ALA A 109 34.37 19.10 -0.58
N CYS A 110 34.01 18.88 0.69
CA CYS A 110 33.92 17.56 1.32
C CYS A 110 32.88 16.64 0.66
N VAL A 111 31.69 17.15 0.33
CA VAL A 111 30.60 16.34 -0.26
C VAL A 111 30.99 15.69 -1.59
N ARG A 112 31.88 16.32 -2.38
CA ARG A 112 32.36 15.76 -3.64
C ARG A 112 33.31 14.58 -3.45
N VAL A 113 33.94 14.49 -2.30
CA VAL A 113 34.91 13.43 -1.95
C VAL A 113 34.18 12.19 -1.38
N ILE A 114 32.88 12.27 -1.08
CA ILE A 114 32.09 11.11 -0.60
C ILE A 114 32.13 9.96 -1.62
N ALA A 115 32.07 10.28 -2.92
CA ALA A 115 32.11 9.32 -4.02
C ALA A 115 33.52 9.14 -4.62
N ASP A 116 34.59 9.44 -3.87
CA ASP A 116 35.97 9.28 -4.36
C ASP A 116 36.26 7.81 -4.72
N GLU A 117 37.01 7.58 -5.81
CA GLU A 117 37.36 6.24 -6.26
C GLU A 117 38.26 5.51 -5.24
N ASP A 118 39.11 6.25 -4.53
CA ASP A 118 40.08 5.67 -3.61
C ASP A 118 39.51 5.48 -2.19
N ALA A 119 39.55 4.24 -1.69
CA ALA A 119 39.01 3.89 -0.38
C ALA A 119 39.74 4.58 0.79
N SER A 120 41.03 4.86 0.65
CA SER A 120 41.81 5.54 1.71
C SER A 120 41.40 7.01 1.85
N VAL A 121 41.04 7.66 0.73
CA VAL A 121 40.52 9.03 0.71
C VAL A 121 39.12 9.06 1.33
N ARG A 122 38.22 8.15 0.96
CA ARG A 122 36.88 8.05 1.57
C ARG A 122 36.94 7.81 3.07
N LYS A 123 37.84 6.92 3.52
CA LYS A 123 38.06 6.65 4.95
C LYS A 123 38.60 7.87 5.70
N ALA A 124 39.54 8.61 5.10
CA ALA A 124 40.05 9.85 5.68
C ALA A 124 38.95 10.93 5.75
N LEU A 125 38.09 11.03 4.74
CA LEU A 125 36.96 11.96 4.73
C LEU A 125 35.95 11.62 5.82
N LEU A 126 35.59 10.34 5.96
CA LEU A 126 34.68 9.89 7.01
C LEU A 126 35.23 10.25 8.40
N SER A 127 36.50 9.96 8.66
CA SER A 127 37.19 10.34 9.91
C SER A 127 37.19 11.86 10.14
N PHE A 128 37.41 12.65 9.08
CA PHE A 128 37.37 14.10 9.15
C PHE A 128 35.95 14.63 9.45
N MET A 129 34.92 14.14 8.75
CA MET A 129 33.53 14.59 8.97
C MET A 129 32.99 14.13 10.32
N SER A 130 33.33 12.93 10.79
CA SER A 130 32.97 12.45 12.13
C SER A 130 33.59 13.30 13.23
N TRP A 131 34.70 14.00 12.96
CA TRP A 131 35.28 14.97 13.88
C TRP A 131 34.70 16.38 13.71
N LEU A 132 34.44 16.82 12.47
CA LEU A 132 34.00 18.19 12.16
C LEU A 132 32.52 18.43 12.49
N ILE A 133 31.63 17.51 12.08
CA ILE A 133 30.17 17.69 12.22
C ILE A 133 29.74 17.91 13.68
N PRO A 134 30.24 17.15 14.68
CA PRO A 134 29.87 17.38 16.08
C PRO A 134 30.27 18.76 16.63
N LEU A 135 31.23 19.45 16.01
CA LEU A 135 31.68 20.78 16.40
C LEU A 135 30.78 21.91 15.87
N ILE A 136 29.88 21.59 14.93
CA ILE A 136 29.02 22.57 14.27
C ILE A 136 27.62 22.53 14.90
N PRO A 137 27.09 23.65 15.40
CA PRO A 137 25.71 23.73 15.87
C PRO A 137 24.72 23.30 14.78
N VAL A 138 23.69 22.53 15.16
CA VAL A 138 22.70 21.95 14.23
C VAL A 138 22.01 23.04 13.40
N ASP A 139 21.74 24.21 13.97
CA ASP A 139 21.11 25.35 13.27
C ASP A 139 21.95 25.87 12.09
N LEU A 140 23.27 25.80 12.19
CA LEU A 140 24.20 26.19 11.13
C LEU A 140 24.40 25.07 10.10
N LEU A 141 24.19 23.82 10.50
CA LEU A 141 24.30 22.65 9.64
C LEU A 141 23.03 22.42 8.79
N ALA A 142 21.85 22.75 9.33
CA ALA A 142 20.56 22.52 8.69
C ALA A 142 20.44 23.09 7.24
N PRO A 143 20.93 24.30 6.92
CA PRO A 143 20.92 24.83 5.55
C PRO A 143 21.73 23.98 4.55
N HIS A 144 22.73 23.25 5.05
CA HIS A 144 23.61 22.40 4.26
C HIS A 144 23.12 20.95 4.13
N ALA A 145 22.09 20.55 4.88
CA ALA A 145 21.57 19.18 4.90
C ALA A 145 21.18 18.68 3.50
N SER A 146 20.53 19.52 2.68
CA SER A 146 20.10 19.15 1.33
C SER A 146 21.25 18.72 0.42
N VAL A 147 22.40 19.40 0.50
CA VAL A 147 23.59 19.09 -0.30
C VAL A 147 24.28 17.83 0.26
N LEU A 148 24.39 17.69 1.58
CA LEU A 148 24.93 16.50 2.23
C LEU A 148 24.14 15.24 1.81
N ILE A 149 22.81 15.31 1.90
CA ILE A 149 21.90 14.21 1.53
C ILE A 149 22.00 13.89 0.05
N LEU A 150 22.07 14.91 -0.82
CA LEU A 150 22.14 14.71 -2.27
C LEU A 150 23.40 13.92 -2.67
N PHE A 151 24.58 14.34 -2.20
CA PHE A 151 25.83 13.66 -2.55
C PHE A 151 25.94 12.27 -1.90
N ALA A 152 25.46 12.10 -0.66
CA ALA A 152 25.45 10.80 0.00
C ALA A 152 24.48 9.81 -0.67
N SER A 153 23.25 10.23 -0.99
CA SER A 153 22.29 9.38 -1.71
C SER A 153 22.75 9.06 -3.14
N SER A 154 23.41 10.00 -3.83
CA SER A 154 24.05 9.72 -5.13
C SER A 154 25.16 8.67 -5.02
N ALA A 155 25.98 8.72 -3.97
CA ALA A 155 27.03 7.73 -3.72
C ALA A 155 26.45 6.37 -3.29
N GLN A 156 25.31 6.36 -2.60
CA GLN A 156 24.56 5.17 -2.21
C GLN A 156 24.06 4.37 -3.44
N THR A 157 23.81 5.04 -4.57
CA THR A 157 23.43 4.42 -5.84
C THR A 157 24.59 4.28 -6.83
N HIS A 158 25.84 4.42 -6.39
CA HIS A 158 27.02 4.34 -7.26
C HIS A 158 27.20 2.95 -7.90
N ILE A 159 27.81 2.88 -9.08
CA ILE A 159 28.07 1.62 -9.78
C ILE A 159 29.02 0.66 -9.00
N PHE A 160 29.93 1.24 -8.21
CA PHE A 160 30.91 0.49 -7.41
C PHE A 160 30.35 0.15 -6.03
N PRO A 161 30.27 -1.15 -5.65
CA PRO A 161 29.67 -1.59 -4.40
C PRO A 161 30.34 -1.04 -3.14
N GLU A 162 31.67 -0.95 -3.14
CA GLU A 162 32.44 -0.40 -2.02
C GLU A 162 32.09 1.07 -1.74
N ILE A 163 31.83 1.87 -2.79
CA ILE A 163 31.40 3.26 -2.65
C ILE A 163 29.98 3.32 -2.08
N ARG A 164 29.08 2.42 -2.51
CA ARG A 164 27.72 2.33 -1.95
C ARG A 164 27.74 2.01 -0.45
N VAL A 165 28.59 1.07 -0.02
CA VAL A 165 28.72 0.68 1.40
C VAL A 165 29.33 1.83 2.22
N ASP A 166 30.33 2.53 1.69
CA ASP A 166 30.92 3.68 2.37
C ASP A 166 29.93 4.86 2.47
N ALA A 167 29.10 5.09 1.45
CA ALA A 167 28.06 6.11 1.47
C ALA A 167 27.08 5.92 2.65
N VAL A 168 26.74 4.68 2.98
CA VAL A 168 25.87 4.36 4.13
C VAL A 168 26.51 4.81 5.46
N ARG A 169 27.84 4.80 5.58
CA ARG A 169 28.53 5.29 6.79
C ARG A 169 28.39 6.81 6.94
N PHE A 170 28.43 7.55 5.82
CA PHE A 170 28.12 8.99 5.83
C PHE A 170 26.64 9.25 6.15
N ILE A 171 25.74 8.42 5.62
CA ILE A 171 24.31 8.51 5.95
C ILE A 171 24.06 8.29 7.43
N ASN A 172 24.71 7.31 8.07
CA ASN A 172 24.63 7.12 9.52
C ASN A 172 25.06 8.36 10.30
N LEU A 173 26.18 8.97 9.89
CA LEU A 173 26.65 10.21 10.49
C LEU A 173 25.61 11.34 10.30
N PHE A 174 24.98 11.46 9.14
CA PHE A 174 23.99 12.50 8.90
C PHE A 174 22.66 12.24 9.62
N LEU A 175 22.26 10.98 9.77
CA LEU A 175 21.07 10.62 10.56
C LEU A 175 21.24 10.95 12.05
N GLU A 176 22.47 11.02 12.56
CA GLU A 176 22.74 11.40 13.95
C GLU A 176 22.55 12.91 14.19
N TYR A 177 22.94 13.77 13.24
CA TYR A 177 22.94 15.23 13.42
C TYR A 177 21.80 15.98 12.71
N VAL A 178 21.26 15.44 11.61
CA VAL A 178 20.15 16.03 10.84
C VAL A 178 19.07 14.97 10.47
N PRO A 179 18.52 14.24 11.46
CA PRO A 179 17.58 13.14 11.23
C PRO A 179 16.31 13.58 10.48
N ASP A 180 15.74 14.72 10.84
CA ASP A 180 14.47 15.18 10.26
C ASP A 180 14.62 15.45 8.76
N ALA A 181 15.68 16.16 8.38
CA ALA A 181 16.02 16.43 6.98
C ALA A 181 16.22 15.13 6.19
N MET A 182 16.87 14.13 6.80
CA MET A 182 17.12 12.81 6.20
C MET A 182 15.84 12.02 5.94
N VAL A 183 14.82 12.11 6.80
CA VAL A 183 13.57 11.33 6.68
C VAL A 183 12.42 12.09 6.01
N THR A 184 12.59 13.39 5.74
CA THR A 184 11.57 14.20 5.07
C THR A 184 11.08 13.57 3.78
N GLY A 185 9.75 13.40 3.68
CA GLY A 185 9.09 12.87 2.48
C GLY A 185 9.50 11.44 2.11
N TRP A 186 9.91 10.62 3.07
CA TRP A 186 10.33 9.23 2.83
C TRP A 186 9.31 8.35 2.10
N ASN A 187 8.02 8.66 2.22
CA ASN A 187 6.91 7.99 1.53
C ASN A 187 6.51 8.62 0.17
N GLN A 188 7.13 9.73 -0.25
CA GLN A 188 6.79 10.50 -1.45
C GLN A 188 7.71 10.22 -2.66
N GLY A 189 8.33 9.03 -2.70
CA GLY A 189 9.23 8.60 -3.77
C GLY A 189 10.53 9.41 -3.88
N THR A 190 11.29 9.26 -4.96
CA THR A 190 12.60 9.92 -5.18
C THR A 190 12.56 11.44 -5.28
N SER A 191 11.39 12.07 -5.30
CA SER A 191 11.29 13.53 -5.35
C SER A 191 11.86 14.17 -4.08
N GLN A 192 11.68 13.51 -2.93
CA GLN A 192 12.07 13.99 -1.62
C GLN A 192 13.38 13.36 -1.12
N PRO A 193 14.12 14.04 -0.22
CA PRO A 193 15.39 13.54 0.31
C PRO A 193 15.27 12.15 0.94
N GLY A 194 14.27 11.92 1.79
CA GLY A 194 14.08 10.63 2.46
C GLY A 194 13.70 9.49 1.53
N GLY A 195 12.95 9.77 0.45
CA GLY A 195 12.57 8.73 -0.51
C GLY A 195 13.77 8.26 -1.34
N ARG A 196 14.71 9.16 -1.68
CA ARG A 196 15.97 8.79 -2.35
C ARG A 196 16.85 7.89 -1.48
N VAL A 197 16.96 8.22 -0.21
CA VAL A 197 17.75 7.45 0.77
C VAL A 197 17.15 6.05 0.97
N LEU A 198 15.81 5.96 1.08
CA LEU A 198 15.11 4.69 1.18
C LEU A 198 15.32 3.81 -0.07
N GLU A 199 15.15 4.37 -1.27
CA GLU A 199 15.39 3.64 -2.51
C GLU A 199 16.85 3.19 -2.66
N GLY A 200 17.80 4.00 -2.18
CA GLY A 200 19.21 3.61 -2.11
C GLY A 200 19.43 2.36 -1.24
N TYR A 201 18.77 2.24 -0.09
CA TYR A 201 18.87 1.05 0.76
C TYR A 201 18.26 -0.18 0.06
N LEU A 202 17.08 -0.02 -0.54
CA LEU A 202 16.41 -1.10 -1.27
C LEU A 202 17.24 -1.57 -2.46
N GLY A 203 17.89 -0.66 -3.18
CA GLY A 203 18.80 -0.97 -4.28
C GLY A 203 20.03 -1.76 -3.82
N ILE A 204 20.68 -1.35 -2.72
CA ILE A 204 21.85 -2.08 -2.17
C ILE A 204 21.45 -3.48 -1.68
N LEU A 205 20.30 -3.60 -1.01
CA LEU A 205 19.78 -4.87 -0.50
C LEU A 205 19.11 -5.74 -1.57
N SER A 206 19.04 -5.26 -2.82
CA SER A 206 18.29 -5.88 -3.93
C SER A 206 16.82 -6.17 -3.58
N ALA A 207 16.24 -5.41 -2.64
CA ALA A 207 14.91 -5.60 -2.07
C ALA A 207 13.81 -4.81 -2.84
N GLY A 208 13.93 -4.77 -4.17
CA GLY A 208 12.98 -4.12 -5.07
C GLY A 208 13.35 -2.69 -5.48
N THR A 209 13.65 -2.50 -6.76
CA THR A 209 13.76 -1.19 -7.42
C THR A 209 12.53 -0.97 -8.29
N LYS A 210 11.93 0.24 -8.24
CA LYS A 210 10.81 0.60 -9.10
C LYS A 210 11.32 0.97 -10.49
N PHE A 211 10.91 0.22 -11.51
CA PHE A 211 10.75 0.76 -12.86
C PHE A 211 9.38 0.31 -13.39
N GLY A 212 8.42 1.23 -13.45
CA GLY A 212 7.12 1.05 -14.11
C GLY A 212 5.96 0.60 -13.22
N ASP A 213 4.92 1.43 -13.19
CA ASP A 213 3.51 1.25 -12.78
C ASP A 213 3.12 0.38 -11.55
N ASN A 214 2.20 0.94 -10.77
CA ASN A 214 1.72 0.47 -9.47
C ASN A 214 0.97 -0.90 -9.45
N GLU A 215 0.98 -1.71 -10.51
CA GLU A 215 0.23 -2.98 -10.59
C GLU A 215 0.95 -4.12 -11.35
N GLY A 216 2.29 -4.19 -11.32
CA GLY A 216 3.05 -5.28 -11.94
C GLY A 216 3.80 -6.19 -10.94
N PRO A 217 4.01 -7.49 -11.24
CA PRO A 217 4.94 -8.32 -10.47
C PRO A 217 6.36 -7.76 -10.62
N MET A 218 7.03 -7.57 -9.49
CA MET A 218 8.33 -6.90 -9.39
C MET A 218 9.41 -7.65 -10.19
N GLN A 219 9.99 -7.00 -11.21
CA GLN A 219 11.10 -7.54 -12.00
C GLN A 219 12.44 -6.95 -11.54
N ALA A 220 13.44 -7.80 -11.34
CA ALA A 220 14.78 -7.42 -10.91
C ALA A 220 15.52 -6.66 -12.03
N THR A 221 16.01 -5.46 -11.73
CA THR A 221 16.91 -4.73 -12.66
C THR A 221 18.38 -5.07 -12.42
N SER A 222 19.12 -5.06 -13.52
CA SER A 222 20.52 -5.45 -13.69
C SER A 222 21.56 -4.51 -13.05
N THR A 223 21.45 -4.20 -11.76
CA THR A 223 22.64 -3.84 -10.95
C THR A 223 23.04 -5.10 -10.21
N ALA A 224 24.17 -5.69 -10.58
CA ALA A 224 24.64 -7.00 -10.12
C ALA A 224 24.28 -7.30 -8.66
N SER A 225 23.72 -8.48 -8.41
CA SER A 225 23.52 -9.06 -7.08
C SER A 225 24.89 -9.28 -6.43
N VAL A 226 25.45 -8.22 -5.87
CA VAL A 226 26.73 -8.26 -5.16
C VAL A 226 26.46 -8.97 -3.85
N VAL A 227 27.10 -10.12 -3.66
CA VAL A 227 27.09 -10.83 -2.39
C VAL A 227 27.78 -9.92 -1.36
N LEU A 228 26.97 -9.29 -0.50
CA LEU A 228 27.47 -8.42 0.57
C LEU A 228 28.14 -9.28 1.63
N THR A 229 29.30 -8.84 2.10
CA THR A 229 29.92 -9.44 3.29
C THR A 229 29.01 -9.26 4.51
N PRO A 230 29.02 -10.17 5.50
CA PRO A 230 28.17 -10.06 6.69
C PRO A 230 28.31 -8.69 7.39
N GLY A 231 29.55 -8.17 7.50
CA GLY A 231 29.81 -6.85 8.08
C GLY A 231 29.25 -5.69 7.26
N SER A 232 29.33 -5.74 5.92
CA SER A 232 28.72 -4.71 5.07
C SER A 232 27.20 -4.74 5.16
N ARG A 233 26.61 -5.95 5.14
CA ARG A 233 25.16 -6.16 5.30
C ARG A 233 24.67 -5.62 6.64
N LEU A 234 25.44 -5.84 7.71
CA LEU A 234 25.12 -5.33 9.05
C LEU A 234 25.04 -3.80 9.06
N ILE A 235 26.04 -3.12 8.51
CA ILE A 235 26.06 -1.64 8.44
C ILE A 235 24.83 -1.11 7.71
N ILE A 236 24.46 -1.74 6.59
CA ILE A 236 23.30 -1.34 5.77
C ILE A 236 22.00 -1.54 6.53
N LEU A 237 21.81 -2.72 7.15
CA LEU A 237 20.58 -3.01 7.89
C LEU A 237 20.46 -2.17 9.17
N GLN A 238 21.55 -1.91 9.88
CA GLN A 238 21.53 -1.05 11.07
C GLN A 238 21.16 0.39 10.69
N SER A 239 21.74 0.88 9.60
CA SER A 239 21.43 2.19 9.02
C SER A 239 19.95 2.29 8.63
N LEU A 240 19.42 1.26 7.92
CA LEU A 240 18.02 1.18 7.55
C LEU A 240 17.10 1.11 8.78
N SER A 241 17.47 0.36 9.81
CA SER A 241 16.73 0.29 11.08
C SER A 241 16.61 1.67 11.72
N LEU A 242 17.72 2.40 11.82
CA LEU A 242 17.74 3.76 12.39
C LEU A 242 16.92 4.74 11.54
N PHE A 243 17.05 4.68 10.22
CA PHE A 243 16.23 5.47 9.29
C PHE A 243 14.73 5.19 9.49
N LEU A 244 14.32 3.92 9.55
CA LEU A 244 12.91 3.54 9.70
C LEU A 244 12.35 3.94 11.08
N LYS A 245 13.13 3.79 12.16
CA LYS A 245 12.74 4.25 13.49
C LYS A 245 12.44 5.74 13.48
N ARG A 246 13.35 6.57 12.91
CA ARG A 246 13.16 8.03 12.81
C ARG A 246 12.01 8.42 11.88
N ALA A 247 11.86 7.73 10.74
CA ALA A 247 10.82 8.01 9.76
C ALA A 247 9.41 7.71 10.26
N LEU A 248 9.27 6.68 11.11
CA LEU A 248 8.01 6.26 11.71
C LEU A 248 7.74 6.97 13.05
N SER A 249 8.78 7.40 13.79
CA SER A 249 8.64 8.22 14.99
C SER A 249 8.24 9.67 14.68
N LEU A 250 8.57 10.21 13.50
CA LEU A 250 8.11 11.55 13.09
C LEU A 250 6.57 11.67 13.01
N GLY A 251 5.86 10.52 12.97
CA GLY A 251 4.40 10.44 13.03
C GLY A 251 3.84 10.04 14.40
N ALA A 252 4.67 9.57 15.33
CA ALA A 252 4.27 9.11 16.67
C ALA A 252 5.02 9.93 17.72
N SER A 253 4.34 10.88 18.36
CA SER A 253 4.89 11.69 19.44
C SER A 253 5.15 10.85 20.69
N SER A 254 6.23 10.08 20.71
CA SER A 254 6.84 9.50 21.91
C SER A 254 8.23 8.96 21.56
N ASP A 255 9.27 9.58 22.11
CA ASP A 255 10.68 9.28 21.88
C ASP A 255 11.06 7.89 22.47
N PRO A 256 11.42 6.87 21.68
CA PRO A 256 11.67 5.52 22.18
C PRO A 256 13.16 5.23 22.51
N ASP A 257 14.08 6.19 22.32
CA ASP A 257 15.54 5.94 22.34
C ASP A 257 16.30 6.60 23.51
N ALA A 258 15.64 6.98 24.62
CA ALA A 258 16.36 7.33 25.84
C ALA A 258 17.04 6.07 26.44
N PRO A 259 18.36 6.07 26.73
CA PRO A 259 19.03 4.94 27.36
C PRO A 259 18.54 4.80 28.80
N GLY A 260 17.54 3.95 28.99
CA GLY A 260 16.77 3.83 30.24
C GLY A 260 15.25 3.73 30.04
N ALA A 261 14.74 3.85 28.80
CA ALA A 261 13.32 3.64 28.53
C ALA A 261 12.91 2.20 28.93
N PRO A 262 11.84 2.04 29.74
CA PRO A 262 11.37 0.72 30.16
C PRO A 262 11.01 -0.14 28.94
N PHE A 263 11.04 -1.46 29.13
CA PHE A 263 10.60 -2.44 28.14
C PHE A 263 9.33 -1.93 27.46
N PRO A 264 9.23 -1.88 26.11
CA PRO A 264 8.16 -1.15 25.44
C PRO A 264 6.80 -1.77 25.75
N THR A 265 6.09 -1.28 26.77
CA THR A 265 4.82 -1.85 27.25
C THR A 265 3.62 -1.36 26.45
N TRP A 266 3.81 -0.68 25.31
CA TRP A 266 2.71 -0.21 24.46
C TRP A 266 1.77 -1.34 24.02
N TYR A 267 2.29 -2.56 23.87
CA TYR A 267 1.46 -3.74 23.56
C TYR A 267 0.62 -4.21 24.76
N LEU A 268 0.93 -3.74 25.97
CA LEU A 268 0.13 -3.90 27.19
C LEU A 268 -0.75 -2.68 27.46
N ALA A 269 -0.63 -1.57 26.72
CA ALA A 269 -1.42 -0.37 26.97
C ALA A 269 -2.93 -0.66 26.92
N SER A 270 -3.34 -1.54 26.00
CA SER A 270 -4.72 -2.04 25.89
C SER A 270 -5.18 -2.90 27.07
N SER A 271 -4.26 -3.37 27.92
CA SER A 271 -4.55 -4.12 29.14
C SER A 271 -4.80 -3.21 30.35
N PHE A 272 -4.58 -1.89 30.23
CA PHE A 272 -4.86 -0.91 31.28
C PHE A 272 -6.12 -0.13 30.96
N ARG A 273 -6.91 0.15 32.00
CA ARG A 273 -8.23 0.77 31.88
C ARG A 273 -8.16 2.27 31.50
N ASP A 274 -7.08 2.93 31.88
CA ASP A 274 -6.81 4.35 31.63
C ASP A 274 -5.34 4.51 31.19
N GLU A 275 -5.06 5.44 30.28
CA GLU A 275 -3.71 5.76 29.79
C GLU A 275 -2.80 6.21 30.95
N ASP A 276 -3.37 6.92 31.92
CA ASP A 276 -2.68 7.34 33.15
C ASP A 276 -2.32 6.16 34.08
N ALA A 277 -3.06 5.04 34.00
CA ALA A 277 -2.75 3.81 34.73
C ALA A 277 -1.68 2.97 34.02
N HIS A 278 -1.70 2.95 32.69
CA HIS A 278 -0.61 2.40 31.87
C HIS A 278 0.69 3.16 32.14
N HIS A 279 0.67 4.50 32.14
CA HIS A 279 1.83 5.33 32.46
C HIS A 279 2.35 5.10 33.89
N LYS A 280 1.47 4.91 34.89
CA LYS A 280 1.89 4.55 36.27
C LYS A 280 2.51 3.17 36.37
N PHE A 281 1.98 2.20 35.62
CA PHE A 281 2.57 0.86 35.52
C PHE A 281 3.94 0.90 34.84
N ASP A 282 4.05 1.65 33.74
CA ASP A 282 5.30 1.82 33.01
C ASP A 282 6.35 2.56 33.87
N ALA A 283 5.93 3.57 34.62
CA ALA A 283 6.75 4.28 35.60
C ALA A 283 7.17 3.40 36.80
N ALA A 284 6.35 2.44 37.21
CA ALA A 284 6.69 1.49 38.29
C ALA A 284 7.68 0.40 37.84
N LEU A 285 7.73 0.11 36.53
CA LEU A 285 8.68 -0.81 35.91
C LEU A 285 9.99 -0.13 35.50
N ALA A 286 10.00 1.21 35.40
CA ALA A 286 11.22 1.96 35.21
C ALA A 286 12.10 1.88 36.47
N PRO A 287 13.43 1.64 36.33
CA PRO A 287 14.32 1.64 37.48
C PRO A 287 14.39 3.05 38.08
N GLY A 288 13.77 3.24 39.25
CA GLY A 288 13.82 4.49 40.00
C GLY A 288 15.22 4.79 40.54
N LEU A 289 15.91 5.74 39.93
CA LEU A 289 17.07 6.42 40.52
C LEU A 289 16.58 7.55 41.42
N ASP A 290 16.11 7.23 42.63
CA ASP A 290 15.77 8.25 43.61
C ASP A 290 16.92 8.50 44.58
N ALA A 291 17.46 9.72 44.47
CA ALA A 291 18.53 10.32 45.24
C ALA A 291 18.11 10.72 46.68
N SER A 292 17.44 9.85 47.42
CA SER A 292 17.22 10.05 48.85
C SER A 292 17.53 8.79 49.64
N GLY A 293 18.48 8.91 50.57
CA GLY A 293 19.13 7.80 51.28
C GLY A 293 18.23 7.06 52.29
N GLN A 294 17.18 6.39 51.81
CA GLN A 294 16.51 5.35 52.58
C GLN A 294 16.74 3.99 51.93
N SER A 295 17.52 3.17 52.63
CA SER A 295 17.82 1.78 52.30
C SER A 295 16.54 1.02 51.94
N CYS A 296 16.40 0.65 50.66
CA CYS A 296 15.42 -0.32 50.24
C CYS A 296 15.75 -1.65 50.92
N LYS A 297 14.86 -2.10 51.83
CA LYS A 297 15.02 -3.33 52.60
C LYS A 297 15.13 -4.50 51.64
N LYS A 298 16.32 -5.09 51.52
CA LYS A 298 16.52 -6.41 50.89
C LYS A 298 15.61 -7.42 51.60
N ARG A 299 14.54 -7.86 50.93
CA ARG A 299 13.85 -9.10 51.33
C ARG A 299 14.67 -10.26 50.80
N SER A 300 15.42 -10.89 51.70
CA SER A 300 15.94 -12.25 51.47
C SER A 300 14.77 -13.22 51.57
N TRP A 301 14.51 -13.96 50.51
CA TRP A 301 13.51 -15.01 50.50
C TRP A 301 14.01 -16.22 51.31
N ILE A 302 13.18 -16.73 52.21
CA ILE A 302 13.41 -17.98 52.96
C ILE A 302 12.17 -18.85 52.73
N PRO A 303 12.33 -20.15 52.39
CA PRO A 303 11.22 -21.09 52.32
C PRO A 303 10.92 -21.64 53.72
N GLU A 304 9.81 -21.19 54.32
CA GLU A 304 9.18 -21.89 55.43
C GLU A 304 7.89 -22.51 54.93
N ALA A 305 7.92 -23.84 54.75
CA ALA A 305 6.73 -24.65 54.58
C ALA A 305 6.58 -25.46 55.87
N ASP A 306 5.51 -25.19 56.62
CA ASP A 306 5.10 -26.03 57.74
C ASP A 306 3.98 -26.99 57.28
N LYS A 307 4.19 -28.28 57.55
CA LYS A 307 3.53 -29.40 56.85
C LYS A 307 2.15 -29.79 57.39
N GLU A 308 1.55 -28.98 58.26
CA GLU A 308 0.29 -29.39 58.92
C GLU A 308 -0.94 -28.54 58.57
N TYR A 309 -0.82 -27.44 57.81
CA TYR A 309 -1.98 -26.58 57.52
C TYR A 309 -2.12 -26.00 56.10
N GLU A 310 -1.34 -26.43 55.09
CA GLU A 310 -1.54 -25.95 53.71
C GLU A 310 -1.85 -27.08 52.71
N THR A 311 -3.11 -27.09 52.25
CA THR A 311 -3.73 -28.05 51.33
C THR A 311 -3.47 -27.69 49.86
N PHE A 312 -2.22 -27.42 49.48
CA PHE A 312 -1.88 -27.14 48.07
C PHE A 312 -0.53 -27.72 47.67
N VAL A 313 -0.40 -29.05 47.77
CA VAL A 313 0.52 -29.80 46.92
C VAL A 313 -0.18 -31.08 46.48
N HIS A 314 -0.66 -31.09 45.24
CA HIS A 314 -0.79 -32.31 44.46
C HIS A 314 -0.26 -32.10 43.04
N GLU A 315 0.24 -33.22 42.51
CA GLU A 315 0.82 -33.41 41.18
C GLU A 315 -0.04 -32.80 40.06
N TYR A 316 0.62 -32.30 39.02
CA TYR A 316 -0.01 -31.70 37.84
C TYR A 316 -0.05 -32.71 36.68
N PRO A 317 -1.08 -33.57 36.57
CA PRO A 317 -1.26 -34.46 35.43
C PRO A 317 -1.63 -33.74 34.12
N LEU A 318 -1.59 -32.40 34.07
CA LEU A 318 -1.82 -31.58 32.86
C LEU A 318 -0.53 -31.17 32.14
N LEU A 319 0.63 -31.63 32.62
CA LEU A 319 1.85 -31.73 31.81
C LEU A 319 1.93 -33.06 31.02
N ASP A 320 0.83 -33.81 30.99
CA ASP A 320 0.57 -34.79 29.94
C ASP A 320 -0.27 -34.15 28.84
N ALA A 321 0.21 -34.27 27.60
CA ALA A 321 -0.32 -33.64 26.40
C ALA A 321 -1.64 -34.31 25.94
N SER A 322 -2.66 -34.27 26.79
CA SER A 322 -3.98 -34.84 26.49
C SER A 322 -5.15 -34.19 27.25
N SER A 323 -5.22 -32.86 27.37
CA SER A 323 -6.51 -32.13 27.36
C SER A 323 -6.34 -30.62 27.37
N ALA A 324 -6.52 -29.99 26.21
CA ALA A 324 -6.62 -28.54 26.07
C ALA A 324 -7.92 -28.02 26.68
N GLN A 325 -7.84 -26.96 27.50
CA GLN A 325 -8.99 -26.19 27.97
C GLN A 325 -8.93 -24.81 27.31
N GLY A 326 -9.86 -24.59 26.38
CA GLY A 326 -9.96 -23.37 25.58
C GLY A 326 -10.44 -22.18 26.39
N TRP A 327 -10.15 -20.99 25.87
CA TRP A 327 -10.57 -19.70 26.42
C TRP A 327 -12.09 -19.64 26.60
N SER A 328 -12.55 -18.96 27.66
CA SER A 328 -13.97 -18.77 27.90
C SER A 328 -14.52 -17.57 27.10
N ILE A 329 -15.80 -17.64 26.73
CA ILE A 329 -16.50 -16.59 25.96
C ILE A 329 -16.66 -15.30 26.79
N GLN A 330 -16.60 -15.37 28.12
CA GLN A 330 -16.68 -14.22 29.01
C GLN A 330 -15.39 -13.40 29.01
N ASP A 331 -14.23 -14.06 28.98
CA ASP A 331 -12.93 -13.40 28.86
C ASP A 331 -12.78 -12.67 27.51
N LEU A 332 -13.46 -13.16 26.47
CA LEU A 332 -13.51 -12.52 25.16
C LEU A 332 -14.45 -11.29 25.12
N ASP A 333 -15.59 -11.35 25.84
CA ASP A 333 -16.59 -10.28 25.89
C ASP A 333 -16.12 -9.08 26.72
N GLU A 334 -15.35 -9.31 27.77
CA GLU A 334 -14.78 -8.25 28.61
C GLU A 334 -13.60 -7.52 27.92
N ALA A 335 -12.82 -8.26 27.12
CA ALA A 335 -11.82 -7.69 26.21
C ALA A 335 -12.47 -6.83 25.11
N LEU A 336 -13.60 -7.29 24.54
CA LEU A 336 -14.37 -6.55 23.51
C LEU A 336 -15.02 -5.26 24.03
N LYS A 337 -15.46 -5.23 25.30
CA LYS A 337 -16.02 -4.02 25.94
C LYS A 337 -14.96 -2.95 26.22
N SER A 338 -13.73 -3.37 26.49
CA SER A 338 -12.60 -2.47 26.77
C SER A 338 -12.08 -1.80 25.49
N VAL A 339 -12.07 -2.52 24.37
CA VAL A 339 -11.62 -2.02 23.06
C VAL A 339 -12.58 -0.99 22.44
N LYS A 340 -13.88 -1.10 22.71
CA LYS A 340 -14.90 -0.13 22.24
C LYS A 340 -14.71 1.29 22.78
N LYS A 341 -14.07 1.45 23.94
CA LYS A 341 -13.91 2.75 24.61
C LYS A 341 -12.73 3.56 24.08
N LEU A 342 -11.83 2.95 23.31
CA LEU A 342 -10.57 3.54 22.83
C LEU A 342 -10.63 4.00 21.35
N SER A 343 -11.71 3.66 20.63
CA SER A 343 -11.86 3.86 19.17
C SER A 343 -12.40 5.24 18.78
N GLU A 344 -12.80 6.10 19.73
CA GLU A 344 -13.47 7.38 19.42
C GLU A 344 -12.53 8.59 19.20
N GLU A 345 -11.21 8.50 19.42
CA GLU A 345 -10.38 9.73 19.52
C GLU A 345 -9.20 9.91 18.55
N ALA A 346 -8.78 8.95 17.71
CA ALA A 346 -7.51 9.09 16.97
C ALA A 346 -7.66 9.27 15.44
N SER A 347 -8.04 10.49 15.01
CA SER A 347 -7.82 10.94 13.62
C SER A 347 -6.49 11.70 13.53
N SER A 348 -5.43 11.00 13.13
CA SER A 348 -4.33 11.52 12.30
C SER A 348 -3.15 10.53 12.33
N THR A 349 -2.33 10.56 11.27
CA THR A 349 -0.94 10.05 11.18
C THR A 349 -0.70 8.64 10.61
N ILE A 350 0.27 8.59 9.67
CA ILE A 350 0.94 7.45 9.00
C ILE A 350 0.16 6.74 7.86
N ASP A 351 0.69 6.80 6.62
CA ASP A 351 0.18 6.05 5.44
C ASP A 351 0.58 4.57 5.52
N VAL A 352 -0.21 3.81 6.28
CA VAL A 352 -0.10 2.37 6.49
C VAL A 352 0.04 1.56 5.19
N SER A 353 -0.59 2.03 4.11
CA SER A 353 -0.56 1.32 2.82
C SER A 353 0.85 1.30 2.23
N PHE A 354 1.63 2.36 2.46
CA PHE A 354 3.03 2.44 2.08
C PHE A 354 3.89 1.54 2.97
N VAL A 355 3.70 1.58 4.30
CA VAL A 355 4.44 0.74 5.26
C VAL A 355 4.22 -0.75 5.00
N THR A 356 2.98 -1.15 4.69
CA THR A 356 2.64 -2.54 4.34
C THR A 356 3.34 -3.00 3.07
N ARG A 357 3.41 -2.13 2.05
CA ARG A 357 4.16 -2.44 0.83
C ARG A 357 5.65 -2.59 1.12
N LEU A 358 6.22 -1.69 1.91
CA LEU A 358 7.63 -1.74 2.30
C LEU A 358 7.98 -3.00 3.12
N ALA A 359 7.10 -3.41 4.04
CA ALA A 359 7.28 -4.65 4.79
C ALA A 359 7.29 -5.88 3.88
N ARG A 360 6.42 -5.91 2.85
CA ARG A 360 6.39 -6.99 1.84
C ARG A 360 7.64 -7.01 0.98
N THR A 361 8.17 -5.84 0.56
CA THR A 361 9.38 -5.79 -0.27
C THR A 361 10.63 -6.23 0.50
N LEU A 362 10.72 -5.87 1.78
CA LEU A 362 11.85 -6.26 2.64
C LEU A 362 11.75 -7.70 3.16
N HIS A 363 10.54 -8.31 3.15
CA HIS A 363 10.29 -9.61 3.78
C HIS A 363 11.26 -10.70 3.33
N ALA A 364 11.44 -10.90 2.03
CA ALA A 364 12.33 -11.95 1.51
C ALA A 364 13.78 -11.75 1.97
N THR A 365 14.28 -10.51 1.93
CA THR A 365 15.65 -10.18 2.35
C THR A 365 15.84 -10.35 3.85
N LEU A 366 14.87 -9.94 4.67
CA LEU A 366 14.91 -10.10 6.13
C LEU A 366 14.85 -11.56 6.54
N VAL A 367 13.94 -12.34 5.95
CA VAL A 367 13.82 -13.79 6.22
C VAL A 367 15.09 -14.53 5.79
N ALA A 368 15.63 -14.26 4.61
CA ALA A 368 16.89 -14.86 4.18
C ALA A 368 18.03 -14.55 5.15
N THR A 369 18.20 -13.28 5.54
CA THR A 369 19.21 -12.87 6.53
C THR A 369 19.01 -13.59 7.86
N TYR A 370 17.78 -13.69 8.35
CA TYR A 370 17.48 -14.38 9.60
C TYR A 370 17.84 -15.87 9.50
N LEU A 371 17.42 -16.56 8.44
CA LEU A 371 17.67 -17.99 8.28
C LEU A 371 19.15 -18.33 8.08
N ASP A 372 19.94 -17.43 7.47
CA ASP A 372 21.37 -17.62 7.26
C ASP A 372 22.16 -17.56 8.59
N TYR A 373 21.75 -16.72 9.54
CA TYR A 373 22.52 -16.47 10.79
C TYR A 373 21.86 -17.00 12.07
N ALA A 374 20.54 -17.24 12.09
CA ALA A 374 19.83 -17.75 13.27
C ALA A 374 20.34 -19.11 13.76
N PRO A 375 20.65 -20.11 12.90
CA PRO A 375 21.18 -21.40 13.37
C PRO A 375 22.50 -21.28 14.13
N ALA A 376 23.37 -20.33 13.75
CA ALA A 376 24.63 -20.08 14.43
C ALA A 376 24.45 -19.38 15.79
N VAL A 377 23.48 -18.47 15.88
CA VAL A 377 23.17 -17.71 17.10
C VAL A 377 22.41 -18.54 18.14
N PHE A 378 21.45 -19.36 17.71
CA PHE A 378 20.61 -20.18 18.60
C PHE A 378 21.10 -21.63 18.77
N GLY A 379 22.21 -22.00 18.12
CA GLY A 379 22.78 -23.33 18.20
C GLY A 379 23.34 -23.62 19.60
N PRO A 380 23.05 -24.79 20.20
CA PRO A 380 23.43 -25.11 21.58
C PRO A 380 24.95 -25.23 21.80
N THR A 381 25.74 -25.30 20.73
CA THR A 381 27.20 -25.48 20.75
C THR A 381 27.97 -24.37 20.02
N GLY A 382 27.27 -23.38 19.46
CA GLY A 382 27.89 -22.29 18.70
C GLY A 382 28.37 -21.16 19.60
N THR A 383 29.56 -20.63 19.33
CA THR A 383 29.95 -19.29 19.78
C THR A 383 29.71 -18.32 18.62
N PRO A 384 28.52 -17.68 18.52
CA PRO A 384 28.24 -16.81 17.39
C PRO A 384 29.19 -15.63 17.40
N SER A 385 29.62 -15.20 16.21
CA SER A 385 30.37 -13.96 16.09
C SER A 385 29.47 -12.77 16.46
N GLU A 386 30.06 -11.70 17.02
CA GLU A 386 29.32 -10.48 17.36
C GLU A 386 28.55 -9.92 16.16
N THR A 387 29.11 -10.04 14.96
CA THR A 387 28.46 -9.63 13.71
C THR A 387 27.19 -10.42 13.39
N GLU A 388 27.17 -11.73 13.64
CA GLU A 388 26.00 -12.59 13.38
C GLU A 388 24.88 -12.30 14.37
N LEU A 389 25.22 -12.11 15.64
CA LEU A 389 24.26 -11.71 16.67
C LEU A 389 23.62 -10.36 16.32
N GLN A 390 24.43 -9.36 15.98
CA GLN A 390 23.96 -8.03 15.62
C GLN A 390 23.09 -8.04 14.35
N LEU A 391 23.36 -8.92 13.39
CA LEU A 391 22.52 -9.10 12.19
C LEU A 391 21.13 -9.61 12.57
N VAL A 392 21.04 -10.65 13.40
CA VAL A 392 19.76 -11.19 13.88
C VAL A 392 18.98 -10.13 14.66
N MET A 393 19.63 -9.43 15.60
CA MET A 393 19.00 -8.35 16.37
C MET A 393 18.47 -7.23 15.47
N THR A 394 19.24 -6.81 14.48
CA THR A 394 18.84 -5.74 13.56
C THR A 394 17.64 -6.15 12.69
N VAL A 395 17.59 -7.42 12.24
CA VAL A 395 16.43 -7.94 11.48
C VAL A 395 15.17 -7.93 12.35
N VAL A 396 15.28 -8.35 13.61
CA VAL A 396 14.16 -8.30 14.57
C VAL A 396 13.72 -6.86 14.80
N ASP A 397 14.65 -5.93 14.94
CA ASP A 397 14.37 -4.50 15.13
C ASP A 397 13.62 -3.87 13.95
N ILE A 398 14.05 -4.15 12.71
CA ILE A 398 13.36 -3.68 11.50
C ILE A 398 11.95 -4.27 11.45
N THR A 399 11.82 -5.57 11.72
CA THR A 399 10.52 -6.27 11.74
C THR A 399 9.60 -5.67 12.79
N ARG A 400 10.10 -5.46 14.01
CA ARG A 400 9.37 -4.82 15.11
C ARG A 400 8.89 -3.41 14.73
N THR A 401 9.73 -2.63 14.07
CA THR A 401 9.42 -1.24 13.70
C THR A 401 8.35 -1.19 12.61
N LEU A 402 8.50 -1.99 11.54
CA LEU A 402 7.55 -2.01 10.42
C LEU A 402 6.21 -2.62 10.81
N TYR A 403 6.22 -3.80 11.42
CA TYR A 403 4.98 -4.47 11.83
C TYR A 403 4.35 -3.78 13.03
N GLY A 404 5.14 -3.16 13.92
CA GLY A 404 4.63 -2.29 14.98
C GLY A 404 3.79 -1.15 14.40
N ALA A 405 4.31 -0.41 13.42
CA ALA A 405 3.55 0.65 12.75
C ALA A 405 2.31 0.13 12.00
N ILE A 406 2.36 -1.07 11.40
CA ILE A 406 1.19 -1.69 10.75
C ILE A 406 0.12 -2.07 11.78
N PHE A 407 0.52 -2.70 12.89
CA PHE A 407 -0.41 -3.17 13.93
C PHE A 407 -0.96 -2.03 14.79
N GLN A 408 -0.24 -0.92 14.92
CA GLN A 408 -0.73 0.31 15.55
C GLN A 408 -1.82 1.00 14.72
N SER A 409 -2.02 0.61 13.46
CA SER A 409 -3.03 1.22 12.60
C SER A 409 -4.38 0.49 12.64
N GLU A 410 -5.36 1.15 13.21
CA GLU A 410 -6.70 0.60 13.47
C GLU A 410 -7.41 0.15 12.17
N SER A 411 -7.20 0.87 11.06
CA SER A 411 -7.87 0.60 9.78
C SER A 411 -7.36 -0.65 9.05
N ALA A 412 -6.07 -0.98 9.13
CA ALA A 412 -5.52 -2.18 8.51
C ALA A 412 -5.83 -3.42 9.34
N LEU A 413 -5.83 -3.27 10.67
CA LEU A 413 -6.23 -4.33 11.59
C LEU A 413 -7.71 -4.70 11.40
N GLN A 414 -8.61 -3.72 11.27
CA GLN A 414 -10.02 -3.96 10.98
C GLN A 414 -10.25 -4.69 9.64
N LYS A 415 -9.49 -4.33 8.59
CA LYS A 415 -9.55 -5.03 7.31
C LYS A 415 -9.03 -6.48 7.42
N ALA A 416 -7.92 -6.68 8.12
CA ALA A 416 -7.36 -8.02 8.36
C ALA A 416 -8.30 -8.92 9.17
N PHE A 417 -8.99 -8.38 10.18
CA PHE A 417 -10.02 -9.12 10.93
C PHE A 417 -11.23 -9.45 10.07
N GLN A 418 -11.65 -8.53 9.19
CA GLN A 418 -12.73 -8.81 8.24
C GLN A 418 -12.34 -9.97 7.32
N ASP A 419 -11.14 -9.93 6.75
CA ASP A 419 -10.64 -11.00 5.88
C ASP A 419 -10.55 -12.33 6.64
N LEU A 420 -10.06 -12.32 7.89
CA LEU A 420 -10.02 -13.51 8.75
C LEU A 420 -11.41 -14.09 9.05
N ASN A 421 -12.40 -13.24 9.34
CA ASN A 421 -13.78 -13.68 9.57
C ASN A 421 -14.39 -14.29 8.30
N LEU A 422 -14.08 -13.75 7.13
CA LEU A 422 -14.49 -14.32 5.84
C LEU A 422 -13.85 -15.69 5.60
N TYR A 423 -12.55 -15.84 5.86
CA TYR A 423 -11.87 -17.15 5.77
C TYR A 423 -12.42 -18.17 6.76
N TYR A 424 -12.75 -17.74 7.98
CA TYR A 424 -13.40 -18.60 8.97
C TYR A 424 -14.77 -19.09 8.50
N CYS A 425 -15.58 -18.20 7.90
CA CYS A 425 -16.88 -18.55 7.31
C CYS A 425 -16.74 -19.55 6.15
N GLU A 426 -15.72 -19.39 5.30
CA GLU A 426 -15.44 -20.29 4.20
C GLU A 426 -15.05 -21.69 4.72
N LEU A 427 -14.07 -21.75 5.62
CA LEU A 427 -13.61 -23.00 6.22
C LEU A 427 -14.73 -23.74 6.97
N ALA A 428 -15.54 -23.02 7.75
CA ALA A 428 -16.69 -23.59 8.44
C ALA A 428 -17.70 -24.20 7.47
N SER A 429 -17.98 -23.53 6.35
CA SER A 429 -18.90 -24.04 5.32
C SER A 429 -18.37 -25.29 4.62
N LEU A 430 -17.07 -25.33 4.29
CA LEU A 430 -16.44 -26.48 3.67
C LEU A 430 -16.44 -27.70 4.59
N ILE A 431 -16.21 -27.48 5.90
CA ILE A 431 -16.29 -28.53 6.91
C ILE A 431 -17.73 -29.04 7.02
N ALA A 432 -18.72 -28.14 7.10
CA ALA A 432 -20.14 -28.52 7.17
C ALA A 432 -20.58 -29.36 5.96
N LEU A 433 -20.19 -28.95 4.75
CA LEU A 433 -20.46 -29.68 3.49
C LEU A 433 -19.74 -31.04 3.42
N ALA A 434 -18.50 -31.13 3.92
CA ALA A 434 -17.74 -32.38 3.96
C ALA A 434 -18.29 -33.40 4.99
N THR A 435 -18.99 -32.93 6.01
CA THR A 435 -19.56 -33.77 7.09
C THR A 435 -21.00 -34.25 6.84
N GLY A 436 -21.43 -34.34 5.57
CA GLY A 436 -22.79 -34.67 5.16
C GLY A 436 -23.46 -35.88 5.84
N PRO A 437 -24.79 -36.04 5.69
CA PRO A 437 -25.63 -36.91 6.53
C PRO A 437 -25.33 -38.42 6.46
N ASP A 438 -24.54 -38.88 5.49
CA ASP A 438 -24.31 -40.32 5.22
C ASP A 438 -22.96 -40.84 5.73
N ALA A 439 -22.79 -40.90 7.05
CA ALA A 439 -21.73 -41.75 7.60
C ALA A 439 -22.18 -42.48 8.88
N SER A 440 -22.34 -43.79 8.73
CA SER A 440 -22.90 -44.76 9.65
C SER A 440 -21.92 -45.21 10.76
N SER A 441 -21.58 -44.34 11.73
CA SER A 441 -20.90 -44.81 12.96
C SER A 441 -21.27 -43.99 14.20
N GLN A 442 -22.02 -44.62 15.12
CA GLN A 442 -22.88 -43.93 16.09
C GLN A 442 -22.30 -43.62 17.48
N THR A 443 -21.09 -44.02 17.87
CA THR A 443 -20.74 -44.00 19.31
C THR A 443 -19.68 -42.97 19.76
N ARG A 444 -18.88 -42.39 18.86
CA ARG A 444 -17.90 -41.30 19.18
C ARG A 444 -18.26 -39.92 18.63
N ARG A 445 -19.40 -39.78 17.94
CA ARG A 445 -19.76 -38.60 17.14
C ARG A 445 -20.59 -37.53 17.85
N SER A 446 -21.21 -37.80 19.00
CA SER A 446 -22.13 -36.82 19.64
C SER A 446 -21.41 -35.51 20.01
N LYS A 447 -20.31 -35.55 20.78
CA LYS A 447 -19.56 -34.33 21.18
C LYS A 447 -19.00 -33.51 20.01
N LYS A 448 -18.62 -34.15 18.90
CA LYS A 448 -18.04 -33.48 17.72
C LYS A 448 -19.11 -32.90 16.79
N LYS A 449 -20.32 -33.49 16.81
CA LYS A 449 -21.51 -32.96 16.13
C LYS A 449 -22.02 -31.71 16.85
N ASP A 450 -22.02 -31.70 18.19
CA ASP A 450 -22.49 -30.57 19.01
C ASP A 450 -21.58 -29.33 18.90
N THR A 451 -20.28 -29.51 18.71
CA THR A 451 -19.33 -28.41 18.48
C THR A 451 -19.42 -27.83 17.08
N LEU A 452 -19.67 -28.67 16.06
CA LEU A 452 -19.86 -28.22 14.68
C LEU A 452 -21.21 -27.49 14.49
N THR A 453 -22.28 -27.95 15.16
CA THR A 453 -23.58 -27.25 15.15
C THR A 453 -23.47 -25.88 15.82
N ALA A 454 -22.77 -25.77 16.95
CA ALA A 454 -22.52 -24.49 17.62
C ALA A 454 -21.70 -23.50 16.76
N GLN A 455 -20.70 -24.00 16.02
CA GLN A 455 -19.92 -23.17 15.08
C GLN A 455 -20.78 -22.71 13.89
N THR A 456 -21.64 -23.59 13.38
CA THR A 456 -22.56 -23.27 12.27
C THR A 456 -23.57 -22.19 12.68
N GLU A 457 -24.10 -22.25 13.91
CA GLU A 457 -24.99 -21.22 14.47
C GLU A 457 -24.30 -19.87 14.67
N ARG A 458 -23.02 -19.87 15.07
CA ARG A 458 -22.24 -18.63 15.20
C ARG A 458 -21.96 -17.98 13.85
N VAL A 459 -21.67 -18.78 12.82
CA VAL A 459 -21.50 -18.31 11.43
C VAL A 459 -22.83 -17.80 10.87
N ARG A 460 -23.94 -18.49 11.14
CA ARG A 460 -25.30 -18.05 10.77
C ARG A 460 -25.65 -16.69 11.34
N THR A 461 -25.46 -16.50 12.64
CA THR A 461 -25.73 -15.23 13.33
C THR A 461 -24.89 -14.08 12.76
N TYR A 462 -23.60 -14.33 12.53
CA TYR A 462 -22.69 -13.36 11.92
C TYR A 462 -23.12 -12.96 10.51
N ILE A 463 -23.54 -13.91 9.67
CA ILE A 463 -24.00 -13.64 8.30
C ILE A 463 -25.30 -12.84 8.29
N ILE A 464 -26.26 -13.15 9.17
CA ILE A 464 -27.51 -12.40 9.30
C ILE A 464 -27.22 -10.94 9.67
N GLN A 465 -26.40 -10.70 10.70
CA GLN A 465 -25.99 -9.34 11.11
C GLN A 465 -25.30 -8.59 9.96
N LEU A 466 -24.42 -9.27 9.25
CA LEU A 466 -23.66 -8.70 8.14
C LEU A 466 -24.56 -8.36 6.92
N LEU A 467 -25.62 -9.14 6.68
CA LEU A 467 -26.61 -8.88 5.63
C LEU A 467 -27.60 -7.77 6.01
N HIS A 468 -28.02 -7.66 7.26
CA HIS A 468 -28.85 -6.53 7.70
C HIS A 468 -28.08 -5.19 7.75
N GLY A 469 -26.75 -5.23 7.55
CA GLY A 469 -25.90 -4.07 7.78
C GLY A 469 -25.91 -3.67 9.25
N GLU A 470 -26.21 -4.59 10.15
CA GLU A 470 -26.10 -4.34 11.57
C GLU A 470 -24.62 -4.32 11.96
N PRO A 471 -24.23 -3.45 12.91
CA PRO A 471 -22.87 -3.46 13.42
C PRO A 471 -22.59 -4.82 14.06
N VAL A 472 -21.71 -5.60 13.43
CA VAL A 472 -21.13 -6.78 14.07
C VAL A 472 -20.47 -6.29 15.36
N ALA A 473 -20.70 -7.01 16.46
CA ALA A 473 -20.22 -6.64 17.79
C ALA A 473 -18.76 -6.14 17.77
N GLY A 474 -18.58 -4.82 17.87
CA GLY A 474 -17.26 -4.16 17.82
C GLY A 474 -17.09 -3.07 16.77
N GLN A 475 -18.02 -2.89 15.81
CA GLN A 475 -17.94 -1.81 14.81
C GLN A 475 -18.99 -0.72 15.07
N GLN A 476 -18.60 0.56 15.14
CA GLN A 476 -19.52 1.68 15.41
C GLN A 476 -20.34 2.11 14.19
N LEU A 477 -19.91 1.75 12.98
CA LEU A 477 -20.65 2.01 11.75
C LEU A 477 -20.96 0.70 11.03
N ALA A 478 -22.24 0.55 10.67
CA ALA A 478 -22.72 -0.38 9.66
C ALA A 478 -21.92 -0.21 8.36
N ARG A 479 -20.87 -1.02 8.15
CA ARG A 479 -20.08 -0.92 6.93
C ARG A 479 -20.85 -1.56 5.79
N ALA A 480 -21.08 -0.79 4.73
CA ALA A 480 -21.63 -1.32 3.48
C ALA A 480 -20.73 -2.45 2.96
N LEU A 481 -21.35 -3.61 2.73
CA LEU A 481 -20.65 -4.81 2.31
C LEU A 481 -19.98 -4.61 0.94
N SER A 482 -18.70 -4.98 0.83
CA SER A 482 -18.01 -4.88 -0.46
C SER A 482 -18.46 -5.98 -1.42
N PRO A 483 -18.45 -5.75 -2.76
CA PRO A 483 -18.84 -6.76 -3.73
C PRO A 483 -17.99 -8.05 -3.64
N SER A 484 -16.69 -7.93 -3.36
CA SER A 484 -15.78 -9.06 -3.21
C SER A 484 -16.05 -9.87 -1.95
N ALA A 485 -16.34 -9.19 -0.83
CA ALA A 485 -16.75 -9.85 0.41
C ALA A 485 -18.09 -10.58 0.22
N TYR A 486 -19.06 -9.99 -0.49
CA TYR A 486 -20.33 -10.67 -0.81
C TYR A 486 -20.11 -11.95 -1.60
N THR A 487 -19.26 -11.92 -2.63
CA THR A 487 -18.97 -13.10 -3.44
C THR A 487 -18.28 -14.21 -2.65
N ALA A 488 -17.39 -13.84 -1.71
CA ALA A 488 -16.72 -14.79 -0.83
C ALA A 488 -17.69 -15.46 0.16
N LEU A 489 -18.78 -14.78 0.54
CA LEU A 489 -19.81 -15.31 1.44
C LEU A 489 -20.81 -16.25 0.75
N LEU A 490 -20.97 -16.18 -0.58
CA LEU A 490 -21.98 -16.95 -1.30
C LEU A 490 -21.92 -18.48 -1.06
N PRO A 491 -20.74 -19.13 -1.02
CA PRO A 491 -20.65 -20.56 -0.71
C PRO A 491 -21.12 -20.88 0.71
N THR A 492 -20.78 -20.04 1.69
CA THR A 492 -21.22 -20.19 3.08
C THR A 492 -22.73 -19.98 3.21
N VAL A 493 -23.28 -18.94 2.59
CA VAL A 493 -24.73 -18.70 2.53
C VAL A 493 -25.45 -19.89 1.90
N TRP A 494 -24.93 -20.42 0.78
CA TRP A 494 -25.50 -21.60 0.13
C TRP A 494 -25.47 -22.84 1.06
N SER A 495 -24.39 -23.03 1.81
CA SER A 495 -24.29 -24.10 2.80
C SER A 495 -25.34 -23.96 3.90
N LEU A 496 -25.53 -22.76 4.44
CA LEU A 496 -26.52 -22.47 5.48
C LEU A 496 -27.96 -22.65 4.99
N LEU A 497 -28.24 -22.30 3.72
CA LEU A 497 -29.56 -22.52 3.11
C LEU A 497 -29.92 -24.01 2.92
N ASN A 498 -28.95 -24.92 3.04
CA ASN A 498 -29.17 -26.36 3.02
C ASN A 498 -29.31 -26.98 4.44
N ALA A 499 -29.18 -26.16 5.49
CA ALA A 499 -29.35 -26.58 6.89
C ALA A 499 -30.85 -26.60 7.28
N PRO A 500 -31.24 -27.34 8.34
CA PRO A 500 -32.66 -27.51 8.73
C PRO A 500 -33.35 -26.21 9.21
N GLU A 501 -32.60 -25.16 9.50
CA GLU A 501 -33.10 -23.86 9.98
C GLU A 501 -32.65 -22.73 9.01
N ALA A 502 -33.07 -22.84 7.75
CA ALA A 502 -32.63 -21.93 6.69
C ALA A 502 -33.46 -20.63 6.58
N ASP A 503 -34.63 -20.57 7.22
CA ASP A 503 -35.64 -19.54 6.98
C ASP A 503 -35.14 -18.13 7.37
N ASP A 504 -34.43 -17.99 8.48
CA ASP A 504 -33.93 -16.67 8.94
C ASP A 504 -32.83 -16.11 8.02
N VAL A 505 -31.96 -16.99 7.51
CA VAL A 505 -30.89 -16.60 6.58
C VAL A 505 -31.49 -16.19 5.23
N LEU A 506 -32.54 -16.89 4.80
CA LEU A 506 -33.27 -16.58 3.57
C LEU A 506 -34.02 -15.24 3.69
N ALA A 507 -34.67 -14.98 4.82
CA ALA A 507 -35.32 -13.70 5.11
C ALA A 507 -34.33 -12.53 5.09
N ALA A 508 -33.21 -12.66 5.82
CA ALA A 508 -32.15 -11.65 5.86
C ALA A 508 -31.55 -11.37 4.47
N LEU A 509 -31.41 -12.40 3.64
CA LEU A 509 -30.89 -12.29 2.28
C LEU A 509 -31.87 -11.57 1.33
N LEU A 510 -33.17 -11.82 1.46
CA LEU A 510 -34.21 -11.12 0.70
C LEU A 510 -34.29 -9.64 1.11
N ASP A 511 -34.28 -9.35 2.42
CA ASP A 511 -34.30 -7.98 2.95
C ASP A 511 -33.05 -7.19 2.55
N HIS A 512 -31.87 -7.82 2.58
CA HIS A 512 -30.63 -7.22 2.05
C HIS A 512 -30.77 -6.92 0.55
N ALA A 513 -31.29 -7.85 -0.24
CA ALA A 513 -31.45 -7.66 -1.68
C ALA A 513 -32.44 -6.53 -2.04
N ILE A 514 -33.46 -6.30 -1.21
CA ILE A 514 -34.39 -5.17 -1.36
C ILE A 514 -33.70 -3.85 -0.99
N SER A 515 -33.01 -3.81 0.15
CA SER A 515 -32.42 -2.60 0.74
C SER A 515 -31.19 -2.04 0.00
N VAL A 516 -30.40 -2.89 -0.69
CA VAL A 516 -29.21 -2.44 -1.43
C VAL A 516 -29.59 -1.44 -2.54
N PRO A 517 -28.93 -0.26 -2.63
CA PRO A 517 -29.22 0.73 -3.67
C PRO A 517 -28.97 0.19 -5.10
N SER A 518 -29.79 0.64 -6.06
CA SER A 518 -29.74 0.12 -7.45
C SER A 518 -28.45 0.47 -8.20
N LYS A 519 -27.75 1.53 -7.80
CA LYS A 519 -26.51 2.01 -8.46
C LYS A 519 -25.23 1.39 -7.90
N THR A 520 -25.29 0.68 -6.77
CA THR A 520 -24.11 0.04 -6.17
C THR A 520 -23.72 -1.23 -6.93
N PRO A 521 -22.41 -1.52 -7.12
CA PRO A 521 -21.95 -2.75 -7.78
C PRO A 521 -22.41 -4.04 -7.08
N LEU A 522 -22.71 -3.95 -5.79
CA LEU A 522 -23.28 -5.04 -4.99
C LEU A 522 -24.68 -5.50 -5.47
N LYS A 523 -25.45 -4.61 -6.13
CA LYS A 523 -26.80 -4.93 -6.61
C LYS A 523 -26.79 -6.04 -7.67
N LEU A 524 -25.72 -6.12 -8.48
CA LEU A 524 -25.58 -7.17 -9.48
C LEU A 524 -25.44 -8.55 -8.83
N SER A 525 -24.54 -8.67 -7.86
CA SER A 525 -24.28 -9.94 -7.18
C SER A 525 -25.49 -10.42 -6.36
N THR A 526 -26.16 -9.51 -5.67
CA THR A 526 -27.39 -9.81 -4.91
C THR A 526 -28.53 -10.27 -5.81
N VAL A 527 -28.84 -9.52 -6.88
CA VAL A 527 -29.92 -9.88 -7.82
C VAL A 527 -29.64 -11.19 -8.55
N ALA A 528 -28.41 -11.44 -8.96
CA ALA A 528 -28.03 -12.67 -9.65
C ALA A 528 -28.17 -13.91 -8.76
N PHE A 529 -27.77 -13.81 -7.49
CA PHE A 529 -27.84 -14.92 -6.54
C PHE A 529 -29.30 -15.20 -6.09
N VAL A 530 -30.01 -14.17 -5.63
CA VAL A 530 -31.41 -14.27 -5.20
C VAL A 530 -32.30 -14.73 -6.35
N GLY A 531 -32.09 -14.19 -7.56
CA GLY A 531 -32.84 -14.59 -8.74
C GLY A 531 -32.67 -16.06 -9.09
N ARG A 532 -31.46 -16.63 -8.97
CA ARG A 532 -31.23 -18.06 -9.15
C ARG A 532 -31.91 -18.89 -8.06
N LEU A 533 -31.86 -18.43 -6.81
CA LEU A 533 -32.48 -19.11 -5.68
C LEU A 533 -34.01 -19.20 -5.85
N VAL A 534 -34.66 -18.06 -6.12
CA VAL A 534 -36.11 -17.98 -6.38
C VAL A 534 -36.50 -18.85 -7.57
N LEU A 535 -35.72 -18.82 -8.66
CA LEU A 535 -35.97 -19.67 -9.82
C LEU A 535 -35.86 -21.17 -9.48
N LEU A 536 -34.84 -21.59 -8.72
CA LEU A 536 -34.62 -22.99 -8.34
C LEU A 536 -35.80 -23.58 -7.54
N ASP A 537 -36.44 -22.79 -6.67
CA ASP A 537 -37.63 -23.22 -5.92
C ASP A 537 -38.84 -23.55 -6.83
N TYR A 538 -38.92 -22.94 -8.02
CA TYR A 538 -39.98 -23.20 -9.00
C TYR A 538 -39.69 -24.33 -9.98
N GLU A 539 -38.46 -24.87 -10.01
CA GLU A 539 -38.10 -25.99 -10.91
C GLU A 539 -38.33 -27.34 -10.24
N HIS A 540 -37.55 -27.76 -9.24
CA HIS A 540 -37.66 -29.11 -8.63
C HIS A 540 -36.99 -29.24 -7.23
N GLY A 541 -36.92 -28.17 -6.42
CA GLY A 541 -36.25 -28.20 -5.11
C GLY A 541 -37.15 -28.58 -3.91
N PRO A 542 -36.59 -29.01 -2.75
CA PRO A 542 -37.32 -28.93 -1.48
C PRO A 542 -37.78 -27.48 -1.31
N THR A 543 -39.06 -27.23 -1.05
CA THR A 543 -39.62 -25.87 -1.06
C THR A 543 -38.95 -25.00 0.00
N ARG A 544 -37.95 -24.17 -0.36
CA ARG A 544 -37.18 -23.35 0.60
C ARG A 544 -37.88 -22.05 0.96
N VAL A 545 -38.65 -21.48 0.02
CA VAL A 545 -39.44 -20.26 0.24
C VAL A 545 -40.77 -20.52 0.98
N ARG A 546 -41.02 -21.74 1.48
CA ARG A 546 -42.26 -22.08 2.18
C ARG A 546 -42.33 -21.32 3.53
N GLY A 547 -43.05 -20.20 3.57
CA GLY A 547 -43.19 -19.32 4.73
C GLY A 547 -42.76 -17.88 4.46
N LEU A 548 -41.95 -17.63 3.42
CA LEU A 548 -41.41 -16.32 3.03
C LEU A 548 -41.92 -15.87 1.65
N GLU A 549 -43.05 -16.42 1.20
CA GLU A 549 -43.64 -16.13 -0.11
C GLU A 549 -43.95 -14.63 -0.28
N GLN A 550 -44.32 -13.93 0.79
CA GLN A 550 -44.58 -12.49 0.77
C GLN A 550 -43.31 -11.66 0.52
N GLN A 551 -42.21 -11.92 1.25
CA GLN A 551 -40.95 -11.21 1.04
C GLN A 551 -40.33 -11.49 -0.34
N ALA A 552 -40.47 -12.73 -0.83
CA ALA A 552 -40.05 -13.08 -2.19
C ALA A 552 -40.88 -12.32 -3.25
N ASN A 553 -42.19 -12.18 -3.02
CA ASN A 553 -43.08 -11.39 -3.85
C ASN A 553 -42.71 -9.90 -3.83
N ASP A 554 -42.43 -9.33 -2.65
CA ASP A 554 -42.00 -7.94 -2.49
C ASP A 554 -40.69 -7.65 -3.23
N TRP A 555 -39.72 -8.59 -3.17
CA TRP A 555 -38.48 -8.49 -3.93
C TRP A 555 -38.73 -8.55 -5.45
N ILE A 556 -39.60 -9.46 -5.92
CA ILE A 556 -39.98 -9.55 -7.35
C ILE A 556 -40.66 -8.25 -7.80
N GLU A 557 -41.51 -7.64 -6.98
CA GLU A 557 -42.16 -6.37 -7.25
C GLU A 557 -41.20 -5.17 -7.30
N ALA A 558 -40.03 -5.27 -6.65
CA ALA A 558 -38.99 -4.25 -6.71
C ALA A 558 -38.17 -4.29 -8.01
N LEU A 559 -38.13 -5.42 -8.73
CA LEU A 559 -37.32 -5.60 -9.94
C LEU A 559 -37.63 -4.61 -11.08
N PRO A 560 -38.90 -4.29 -11.42
CA PRO A 560 -39.22 -3.27 -12.43
C PRO A 560 -38.66 -1.89 -12.09
N ARG A 561 -38.65 -1.52 -10.79
CA ARG A 561 -38.08 -0.26 -10.31
C ARG A 561 -36.56 -0.25 -10.43
N VAL A 562 -35.88 -1.33 -10.04
CA VAL A 562 -34.42 -1.46 -10.18
C VAL A 562 -34.02 -1.40 -11.67
N LEU A 563 -34.78 -2.06 -12.54
CA LEU A 563 -34.58 -2.02 -13.99
C LEU A 563 -34.73 -0.61 -14.55
N TRP A 564 -35.70 0.17 -14.07
CA TRP A 564 -35.88 1.57 -14.44
C TRP A 564 -34.73 2.47 -13.96
N GLU A 565 -34.29 2.32 -12.71
CA GLU A 565 -33.22 3.13 -12.11
C GLU A 565 -31.85 2.89 -12.74
N VAL A 566 -31.60 1.66 -13.21
CA VAL A 566 -30.34 1.23 -13.83
C VAL A 566 -30.35 1.46 -15.34
N GLY A 567 -31.42 1.06 -16.04
CA GLY A 567 -31.55 1.24 -17.49
C GLY A 567 -30.28 0.89 -18.28
N GLY A 568 -29.71 1.89 -18.98
CA GLY A 568 -28.49 1.75 -19.77
C GLY A 568 -27.17 1.95 -19.00
N SER A 569 -27.17 2.30 -17.71
CA SER A 569 -25.93 2.55 -16.96
C SER A 569 -25.19 1.26 -16.58
N ASN A 570 -25.91 0.15 -16.42
CA ASN A 570 -25.32 -1.18 -16.22
C ASN A 570 -26.10 -2.21 -17.05
N PRO A 571 -25.70 -2.46 -18.31
CA PRO A 571 -26.43 -3.34 -19.22
C PRO A 571 -26.47 -4.80 -18.73
N THR A 572 -25.44 -5.25 -18.01
CA THR A 572 -25.37 -6.61 -17.46
C THR A 572 -26.42 -6.86 -16.38
N LEU A 573 -26.66 -5.89 -15.48
CA LEU A 573 -27.72 -6.00 -14.47
C LEU A 573 -29.11 -5.99 -15.14
N SER A 574 -29.34 -5.12 -16.12
CA SER A 574 -30.58 -5.07 -16.89
C SER A 574 -30.86 -6.39 -17.63
N GLU A 575 -29.82 -7.04 -18.18
CA GLU A 575 -29.91 -8.38 -18.79
C GLU A 575 -30.37 -9.45 -17.81
N ILE A 576 -29.75 -9.48 -16.62
CA ILE A 576 -30.04 -10.48 -15.59
C ILE A 576 -31.48 -10.32 -15.10
N ILE A 577 -31.93 -9.09 -14.84
CA ILE A 577 -33.31 -8.82 -14.44
C ILE A 577 -34.30 -9.26 -15.52
N ALA A 578 -34.04 -8.91 -16.80
CA ALA A 578 -34.90 -9.32 -17.91
C ALA A 578 -34.98 -10.85 -18.07
N ARG A 579 -33.86 -11.56 -17.90
CA ARG A 579 -33.85 -13.04 -17.89
C ARG A 579 -34.64 -13.62 -16.72
N ILE A 580 -34.51 -13.05 -15.52
CA ILE A 580 -35.27 -13.50 -14.34
C ILE A 580 -36.77 -13.32 -14.61
N LEU A 581 -37.20 -12.14 -15.09
CA LEU A 581 -38.60 -11.87 -15.41
C LEU A 581 -39.15 -12.81 -16.50
N LEU A 582 -38.37 -13.07 -17.56
CA LEU A 582 -38.76 -14.04 -18.60
C LEU A 582 -38.91 -15.46 -18.05
N ARG A 583 -37.96 -15.93 -17.23
CA ARG A 583 -38.01 -17.28 -16.64
C ARG A 583 -39.14 -17.41 -15.62
N LEU A 584 -39.39 -16.39 -14.80
CA LEU A 584 -40.57 -16.33 -13.95
C LEU A 584 -41.85 -16.38 -14.79
N ALA A 585 -41.88 -15.65 -15.91
CA ALA A 585 -43.05 -15.65 -16.79
C ALA A 585 -43.32 -17.02 -17.43
N GLN A 586 -42.26 -17.77 -17.78
CA GLN A 586 -42.38 -19.12 -18.33
C GLN A 586 -42.81 -20.16 -17.28
N ARG A 587 -42.36 -20.00 -16.02
CA ARG A 587 -42.57 -20.95 -14.92
C ARG A 587 -43.93 -20.83 -14.22
N ARG A 588 -44.67 -19.73 -14.46
CA ARG A 588 -46.03 -19.49 -13.96
C ARG A 588 -46.21 -19.48 -12.42
N PRO A 589 -45.36 -18.78 -11.64
CA PRO A 589 -45.49 -18.71 -10.17
C PRO A 589 -46.79 -18.02 -9.71
N TRP A 590 -47.37 -17.17 -10.55
CA TRP A 590 -48.62 -16.42 -10.32
C TRP A 590 -49.88 -17.29 -10.29
N ALA A 591 -49.76 -18.60 -10.46
CA ALA A 591 -50.83 -19.54 -10.07
C ALA A 591 -51.15 -19.47 -8.56
N ARG A 592 -50.27 -18.87 -7.73
CA ARG A 592 -50.46 -18.66 -6.28
C ARG A 592 -50.85 -17.23 -5.89
N SER A 593 -50.58 -16.22 -6.72
CA SER A 593 -50.93 -14.80 -6.45
C SER A 593 -51.13 -14.02 -7.75
N GLU A 594 -52.39 -13.76 -8.10
CA GLU A 594 -52.77 -12.97 -9.28
C GLU A 594 -52.46 -11.47 -9.11
N ALA A 595 -52.49 -10.98 -7.85
CA ALA A 595 -52.17 -9.61 -7.50
C ALA A 595 -50.72 -9.22 -7.86
N LEU A 596 -49.77 -10.15 -7.68
CA LEU A 596 -48.36 -9.95 -8.05
C LEU A 596 -48.21 -9.68 -9.56
N LEU A 597 -48.91 -10.45 -10.39
CA LEU A 597 -48.82 -10.33 -11.85
C LEU A 597 -49.36 -8.98 -12.32
N GLN A 598 -50.47 -8.51 -11.75
CA GLN A 598 -51.05 -7.20 -12.03
C GLN A 598 -50.12 -6.06 -11.57
N SER A 599 -49.56 -6.16 -10.36
CA SER A 599 -48.59 -5.22 -9.81
C SER A 599 -47.35 -5.11 -10.71
N LEU A 600 -46.79 -6.24 -11.14
CA LEU A 600 -45.59 -6.27 -11.98
C LEU A 600 -45.82 -5.65 -13.35
N ARG A 601 -46.95 -5.94 -14.00
CA ARG A 601 -47.30 -5.35 -15.31
C ARG A 601 -47.48 -3.83 -15.22
N SER A 602 -48.18 -3.36 -14.19
CA SER A 602 -48.38 -1.91 -13.97
C SER A 602 -47.07 -1.18 -13.67
N LYS A 603 -46.17 -1.77 -12.87
CA LYS A 603 -44.86 -1.20 -12.51
C LYS A 603 -43.84 -1.24 -13.66
N LEU A 604 -44.03 -2.13 -14.65
CA LEU A 604 -43.15 -2.25 -15.81
C LEU A 604 -43.53 -1.28 -16.95
N ALA A 605 -44.77 -0.83 -17.04
CA ALA A 605 -45.21 0.10 -18.08
C ALA A 605 -44.40 1.43 -18.14
N PRO A 606 -44.05 2.07 -16.99
CA PRO A 606 -43.19 3.26 -16.96
C PRO A 606 -41.76 3.07 -17.50
N PHE A 607 -41.30 1.82 -17.65
CA PHE A 607 -40.00 1.51 -18.25
C PHE A 607 -39.94 1.82 -19.75
N PHE A 608 -41.10 1.72 -20.41
CA PHE A 608 -41.25 1.98 -21.83
C PHE A 608 -41.68 3.42 -22.10
N ILE A 609 -42.68 3.93 -21.36
CA ILE A 609 -43.24 5.27 -21.55
C ILE A 609 -43.56 5.93 -20.22
N ILE A 610 -43.10 7.17 -20.07
CA ILE A 610 -43.34 8.00 -18.89
C ILE A 610 -44.39 9.05 -19.23
N ALA A 611 -45.49 9.10 -18.47
CA ALA A 611 -46.47 10.18 -18.56
C ALA A 611 -46.03 11.35 -17.67
N HIS A 612 -45.49 12.42 -18.26
CA HIS A 612 -45.10 13.62 -17.53
C HIS A 612 -46.24 14.66 -17.53
N PRO A 613 -46.68 15.16 -16.36
CA PRO A 613 -47.87 16.01 -16.25
C PRO A 613 -47.79 17.32 -17.06
N ALA A 614 -46.59 17.82 -17.36
CA ALA A 614 -46.38 19.05 -18.15
C ALA A 614 -45.75 18.84 -19.55
N LYS A 615 -45.21 17.65 -19.86
CA LYS A 615 -44.43 17.40 -21.10
C LYS A 615 -45.04 16.30 -21.98
N GLY A 616 -46.20 15.78 -21.61
CA GLY A 616 -46.83 14.65 -22.31
C GLY A 616 -46.07 13.35 -22.09
N LYS A 617 -46.16 12.44 -23.06
CA LYS A 617 -45.53 11.12 -23.01
C LYS A 617 -44.07 11.20 -23.47
N LEU A 618 -43.14 10.67 -22.67
CA LEU A 618 -41.71 10.63 -22.95
C LEU A 618 -41.22 9.18 -23.02
N PRO A 619 -40.21 8.87 -23.86
CA PRO A 619 -39.62 7.53 -23.93
C PRO A 619 -38.88 7.18 -22.62
N GLY A 620 -39.14 5.99 -22.10
CA GLY A 620 -38.53 5.48 -20.87
C GLY A 620 -37.12 4.90 -21.07
N PRO A 621 -36.49 4.36 -20.01
CA PRO A 621 -35.13 3.83 -20.04
C PRO A 621 -34.87 2.70 -21.05
N TYR A 622 -35.92 2.02 -21.53
CA TYR A 622 -35.84 1.01 -22.60
C TYR A 622 -35.07 1.48 -23.84
N ALA A 623 -35.27 2.73 -24.27
CA ALA A 623 -34.64 3.27 -25.47
C ALA A 623 -33.10 3.40 -25.37
N LYS A 624 -32.54 3.33 -24.15
CA LYS A 624 -31.11 3.46 -23.88
C LYS A 624 -30.38 2.11 -23.82
N LEU A 625 -31.09 0.99 -24.03
CA LEU A 625 -30.52 -0.36 -23.97
C LEU A 625 -29.95 -0.82 -25.32
N PRO A 626 -28.91 -1.68 -25.33
CA PRO A 626 -28.44 -2.34 -26.54
C PRO A 626 -29.54 -3.20 -27.19
N ALA A 627 -29.49 -3.38 -28.52
CA ALA A 627 -30.52 -4.09 -29.28
C ALA A 627 -30.76 -5.54 -28.78
N THR A 628 -29.70 -6.26 -28.41
CA THR A 628 -29.80 -7.62 -27.86
C THR A 628 -30.57 -7.69 -26.55
N HIS A 629 -30.38 -6.69 -25.68
CA HIS A 629 -31.08 -6.58 -24.40
C HIS A 629 -32.53 -6.13 -24.58
N ARG A 630 -32.79 -5.27 -25.58
CA ARG A 630 -34.14 -4.84 -25.94
C ARG A 630 -35.02 -6.02 -26.39
N HIS A 631 -34.52 -6.89 -27.25
CA HIS A 631 -35.24 -8.11 -27.66
C HIS A 631 -35.59 -9.02 -26.47
N LEU A 632 -34.64 -9.24 -25.56
CA LEU A 632 -34.87 -10.05 -24.35
C LEU A 632 -35.97 -9.45 -23.44
N VAL A 633 -35.99 -8.13 -23.30
CA VAL A 633 -37.04 -7.42 -22.54
C VAL A 633 -38.41 -7.59 -23.21
N LEU A 634 -38.48 -7.50 -24.55
CA LEU A 634 -39.71 -7.75 -25.30
C LEU A 634 -40.21 -9.19 -25.14
N GLU A 635 -39.33 -10.18 -25.17
CA GLU A 635 -39.69 -11.58 -24.87
C GLU A 635 -40.25 -11.73 -23.45
N ALA A 636 -39.63 -11.07 -22.47
CA ALA A 636 -40.09 -11.09 -21.08
C ALA A 636 -41.49 -10.48 -20.95
N VAL A 637 -41.74 -9.32 -21.59
CA VAL A 637 -43.05 -8.66 -21.57
C VAL A 637 -44.11 -9.49 -22.28
N ALA A 638 -43.80 -10.07 -23.44
CA ALA A 638 -44.74 -10.90 -24.17
C ALA A 638 -45.16 -12.12 -23.33
N ALA A 639 -44.19 -12.78 -22.68
CA ALA A 639 -44.44 -13.89 -21.77
C ALA A 639 -45.29 -13.46 -20.57
N LEU A 640 -45.00 -12.30 -19.96
CA LEU A 640 -45.77 -11.76 -18.83
C LEU A 640 -47.20 -11.36 -19.23
N ALA A 641 -47.40 -10.82 -20.44
CA ALA A 641 -48.72 -10.44 -20.96
C ALA A 641 -49.58 -11.68 -21.31
N ALA A 642 -48.96 -12.75 -21.83
CA ALA A 642 -49.64 -14.00 -22.19
C ALA A 642 -50.03 -14.89 -20.99
N SER A 643 -49.66 -14.47 -19.78
CA SER A 643 -49.82 -15.23 -18.54
C SER A 643 -51.14 -14.90 -17.85
N ASN A 644 -51.96 -15.89 -17.48
CA ASN A 644 -53.21 -15.67 -16.75
C ASN A 644 -53.24 -16.51 -15.46
N GLY A 645 -53.71 -15.93 -14.36
CA GLY A 645 -53.73 -16.55 -13.02
C GLY A 645 -54.61 -17.80 -12.91
N ASN A 646 -55.57 -17.98 -13.81
CA ASN A 646 -56.65 -18.98 -13.68
C ASN A 646 -56.41 -20.31 -14.44
N ALA A 647 -55.22 -20.53 -15.01
CA ALA A 647 -54.94 -21.74 -15.77
C ALA A 647 -54.59 -22.93 -14.84
N LYS A 648 -55.61 -23.64 -14.33
CA LYS A 648 -55.41 -24.92 -13.63
C LYS A 648 -54.62 -25.90 -14.51
N ALA A 649 -53.57 -26.45 -13.92
CA ALA A 649 -52.82 -27.59 -14.43
C ALA A 649 -53.73 -28.83 -14.55
N LYS A 650 -54.07 -29.20 -15.80
CA LYS A 650 -54.19 -30.57 -16.35
C LYS A 650 -55.14 -30.58 -17.55
N GLY A 651 -54.56 -30.72 -18.76
CA GLY A 651 -55.16 -31.51 -19.85
C GLY A 651 -56.53 -31.12 -20.42
N ARG A 652 -56.83 -29.82 -20.63
CA ARG A 652 -57.90 -29.41 -21.57
C ARG A 652 -57.48 -28.17 -22.37
N PRO A 653 -57.95 -28.01 -23.63
CA PRO A 653 -57.54 -26.91 -24.49
C PRO A 653 -58.02 -25.58 -23.90
N VAL A 654 -57.05 -24.70 -23.63
CA VAL A 654 -57.28 -23.36 -23.07
C VAL A 654 -57.99 -22.52 -24.14
N GLN A 655 -59.29 -22.26 -23.97
CA GLN A 655 -59.92 -21.11 -24.61
C GLN A 655 -59.25 -19.84 -24.08
N ALA A 656 -58.90 -18.92 -24.98
CA ALA A 656 -58.22 -17.68 -24.67
C ALA A 656 -59.07 -16.86 -23.69
N ALA A 657 -58.63 -16.79 -22.42
CA ALA A 657 -59.23 -15.88 -21.46
C ALA A 657 -58.90 -14.42 -21.89
N PRO A 658 -59.84 -13.48 -21.75
CA PRO A 658 -59.65 -12.10 -22.18
C PRO A 658 -58.45 -11.47 -21.46
N LEU A 659 -57.66 -10.70 -22.21
CA LEU A 659 -56.54 -9.94 -21.67
C LEU A 659 -57.04 -8.96 -20.60
N THR A 660 -56.36 -8.94 -19.47
CA THR A 660 -56.67 -8.04 -18.36
C THR A 660 -56.22 -6.61 -18.69
N ALA A 661 -56.89 -5.60 -18.11
CA ALA A 661 -56.69 -4.19 -18.48
C ALA A 661 -55.25 -3.69 -18.28
N ASP A 662 -54.54 -4.24 -17.28
CA ASP A 662 -53.12 -4.05 -17.01
C ASP A 662 -52.22 -4.64 -18.10
N ALA A 663 -52.56 -5.82 -18.63
CA ALA A 663 -51.84 -6.43 -19.74
C ALA A 663 -51.98 -5.60 -21.02
N LEU A 664 -53.19 -5.10 -21.30
CA LEU A 664 -53.45 -4.20 -22.44
C LEU A 664 -52.70 -2.87 -22.29
N ALA A 665 -52.65 -2.30 -21.09
CA ALA A 665 -51.90 -1.07 -20.82
C ALA A 665 -50.39 -1.25 -21.02
N LEU A 666 -49.83 -2.39 -20.60
CA LEU A 666 -48.42 -2.71 -20.83
C LEU A 666 -48.11 -2.93 -22.32
N LEU A 667 -48.97 -3.65 -23.05
CA LEU A 667 -48.81 -3.85 -24.50
C LEU A 667 -48.89 -2.53 -25.26
N ALA A 668 -49.82 -1.64 -24.90
CA ALA A 668 -49.94 -0.30 -25.48
C ALA A 668 -48.67 0.55 -25.23
N ALA A 669 -48.07 0.45 -24.04
CA ALA A 669 -46.83 1.15 -23.72
C ALA A 669 -45.64 0.63 -24.55
N VAL A 670 -45.57 -0.68 -24.82
CA VAL A 670 -44.54 -1.26 -25.68
C VAL A 670 -44.76 -0.90 -27.15
N ASP A 671 -46.01 -0.85 -27.61
CA ASP A 671 -46.37 -0.48 -28.98
C ASP A 671 -45.91 0.93 -29.33
N GLU A 672 -46.16 1.87 -28.43
CA GLU A 672 -45.78 3.26 -28.62
C GLU A 672 -44.27 3.47 -28.41
N ALA A 673 -43.59 2.66 -27.59
CA ALA A 673 -42.12 2.70 -27.44
C ALA A 673 -41.35 2.03 -28.59
N SER A 674 -41.93 1.03 -29.25
CA SER A 674 -41.31 0.27 -30.36
C SER A 674 -41.59 0.88 -31.73
N ALA A 675 -42.59 1.77 -31.87
CA ALA A 675 -43.05 2.37 -33.12
C ALA A 675 -42.00 3.12 -33.98
N GLY A 676 -40.78 3.33 -33.47
CA GLY A 676 -39.70 4.03 -34.17
C GLY A 676 -38.36 3.30 -34.24
N ALA A 677 -38.29 2.01 -33.88
CA ALA A 677 -37.06 1.21 -33.85
C ALA A 677 -37.19 -0.11 -34.64
N ASP A 678 -36.07 -0.71 -35.05
CA ASP A 678 -36.02 -2.05 -35.69
C ASP A 678 -36.74 -3.14 -34.87
N ASP A 679 -36.89 -2.90 -33.57
CA ASP A 679 -37.63 -3.71 -32.59
C ASP A 679 -39.12 -3.89 -32.94
N ALA A 680 -39.74 -2.99 -33.72
CA ALA A 680 -41.15 -3.06 -34.10
C ALA A 680 -41.51 -4.35 -34.88
N ILE A 681 -40.61 -4.77 -35.78
CA ILE A 681 -40.78 -5.97 -36.61
C ILE A 681 -40.70 -7.22 -35.73
N TYR A 682 -39.73 -7.23 -34.81
CA TYR A 682 -39.55 -8.33 -33.86
C TYR A 682 -40.72 -8.45 -32.88
N TRP A 683 -41.22 -7.32 -32.38
CA TRP A 683 -42.38 -7.25 -31.50
C TRP A 683 -43.68 -7.72 -32.17
N ALA A 684 -43.90 -7.35 -33.44
CA ALA A 684 -45.04 -7.83 -34.22
C ALA A 684 -45.05 -9.37 -34.36
N HIS A 685 -43.89 -9.99 -34.62
CA HIS A 685 -43.76 -11.45 -34.68
C HIS A 685 -44.07 -12.12 -33.32
N LEU A 686 -43.60 -11.54 -32.22
CA LEU A 686 -43.87 -12.03 -30.86
C LEU A 686 -45.36 -12.01 -30.51
N LYS A 687 -46.09 -10.95 -30.85
CA LYS A 687 -47.55 -10.85 -30.60
C LYS A 687 -48.34 -11.92 -31.36
N VAL A 688 -47.97 -12.18 -32.61
CA VAL A 688 -48.61 -13.21 -33.44
C VAL A 688 -48.36 -14.60 -32.86
N GLY A 689 -47.12 -14.90 -32.45
CA GLY A 689 -46.75 -16.18 -31.85
C GLY A 689 -47.47 -16.48 -30.53
N LEU A 690 -47.76 -15.46 -29.73
CA LEU A 690 -48.40 -15.59 -28.41
C LEU A 690 -49.91 -15.22 -28.39
N LYS A 691 -50.52 -14.96 -29.56
CA LYS A 691 -51.94 -14.57 -29.71
C LYS A 691 -52.36 -13.36 -28.87
N LEU A 692 -51.49 -12.36 -28.76
CA LEU A 692 -51.71 -11.15 -27.93
C LEU A 692 -52.48 -10.03 -28.64
N GLY A 693 -53.00 -10.27 -29.85
CA GLY A 693 -53.62 -9.26 -30.72
C GLY A 693 -55.03 -9.60 -31.21
N GLN A 694 -55.77 -10.47 -30.51
CA GLN A 694 -57.18 -10.77 -30.77
C GLN A 694 -58.10 -10.22 -29.69
#